data_AF-A0A1V5H0W5-F1
#
_entry.id   AF-A0A1V5H0W5-F1
#
_cell.length_a   1.000
_cell.length_b   1.000
_cell.length_c   1.000
_cell.angle_alpha   90.00
_cell.angle_beta   90.00
_cell.angle_gamma   90.00
#
_symmetry.space_group_name_H-M   'P 1'
#
loop_
_entity.id
_entity.type
_entity.pdbx_description
1 polymer ?
#
loop_
_entity_poly.entity_id
_entity_poly.type
_entity_poly.pdbx_seq_one_letter_code
_entity_poly.pdbx_strand_id
1 'polypeptide(L)'
;MTAGPRMSRMLGRMVFSCLAGVCAMEAGGMPSADAVRTVVVVNADSWASVCIADEYMRLRGIPPDHRIALSGIGSFERLPVADFRTQILGPVLEQMEARGLAETTHVIAYSADLPTSIDVSGDLKGRETARILAPQASINGLTFFAAAVMAGETWYLALDANPYAGKFPGQRRDRRWKPEEQQQMAQALEWLKKPSPGDPSEGEFAQKLAQAAAVLDGLRARHGQSPVLLYNIACCHALAGRSADAVAALREAVANGWHDVATTRADKDFAAIHDTPEFTALLDEMGRARIEVQPHVPFAGVYDGKRYWLSAVLACTSGRGLSVEESLAALRRSAAADGTRPAGTVYYMKNGDVRSTTREWAFADAAGRLNALGVKAVVQDGVLPQKQPPTAGVMVGAAGFNWGECGTEILPGAIGEHLTSCGGMMGEFDGQTPLTEFLRHGAAGAAGTVTEPYALQGKFPNAYVHWFYAQGASLAEAFYESVTGPYQLLIVGDPLCRPWGPAPEPPAAGAGTPPPARTVPPAPRPALAAPEGVAFADGLALHIAGQAPVAVAKLDGALFAACGETEACAFELEGWFDVEADAVHQFQVGGSARINGLAVDGQVVVWRRGEAPWAFVPVSLAKGLHRVVFSGTARRGQTLDIRFGGAGTRRLAAPHFRHLPP
;
A
#
# COMPACT_ATOMS: atom_id res chain seq x y z
N MET A 1 40.05 56.60 -21.47
CA MET A 1 39.70 56.40 -22.89
C MET A 1 40.25 55.05 -23.33
N THR A 2 39.35 54.15 -23.71
CA THR A 2 39.45 53.14 -24.78
C THR A 2 40.79 52.45 -25.14
N ALA A 3 40.77 51.13 -24.97
CA ALA A 3 40.96 50.09 -26.00
C ALA A 3 42.36 49.52 -26.36
N GLY A 4 42.56 48.25 -25.92
CA GLY A 4 43.05 47.09 -26.72
C GLY A 4 44.56 47.01 -27.09
N PRO A 5 45.05 45.88 -27.65
CA PRO A 5 44.40 44.59 -27.95
C PRO A 5 45.20 43.31 -27.55
N ARG A 6 44.64 42.15 -27.92
CA ARG A 6 45.05 40.75 -27.68
C ARG A 6 46.20 40.25 -28.57
N MET A 7 46.69 39.04 -28.20
CA MET A 7 47.24 37.91 -29.00
C MET A 7 48.76 37.75 -29.10
N SER A 8 49.28 36.65 -28.53
CA SER A 8 49.84 35.55 -29.35
C SER A 8 49.95 34.24 -28.55
N ARG A 9 49.74 33.11 -29.24
CA ARG A 9 49.80 31.71 -28.78
C ARG A 9 51.21 31.15 -29.03
N MET A 10 51.70 30.19 -28.23
CA MET A 10 51.91 28.78 -28.62
C MET A 10 52.84 27.99 -27.70
N LEU A 11 52.42 26.73 -27.49
CA LEU A 11 53.18 25.48 -27.30
C LEU A 11 53.94 25.19 -26.00
N GLY A 12 53.61 24.04 -25.40
CA GLY A 12 54.44 23.31 -24.44
C GLY A 12 53.64 22.33 -23.58
N ARG A 13 53.40 21.12 -24.08
CA ARG A 13 52.63 20.06 -23.41
C ARG A 13 53.54 19.27 -22.45
N MET A 14 53.04 19.08 -21.21
CA MET A 14 52.98 17.81 -20.46
C MET A 14 54.26 17.18 -19.88
N VAL A 15 54.38 17.17 -18.54
CA VAL A 15 54.73 15.97 -17.73
C VAL A 15 54.00 16.04 -16.38
N PHE A 16 53.34 14.94 -16.05
CA PHE A 16 52.62 14.62 -14.80
C PHE A 16 53.59 14.46 -13.62
N SER A 17 53.22 14.96 -12.44
CA SER A 17 53.70 14.36 -11.19
C SER A 17 52.59 14.38 -10.14
N CYS A 18 52.31 13.18 -9.64
CA CYS A 18 51.29 12.84 -8.67
C CYS A 18 51.63 13.40 -7.28
N LEU A 19 50.66 14.07 -6.65
CA LEU A 19 50.62 14.21 -5.20
C LEU A 19 49.21 13.81 -4.74
N ALA A 20 49.16 12.64 -4.12
CA ALA A 20 48.00 12.10 -3.45
C ALA A 20 47.66 12.98 -2.24
N GLY A 21 46.66 13.83 -2.40
CA GLY A 21 45.92 14.42 -1.29
C GLY A 21 44.70 13.56 -1.03
N VAL A 22 44.77 12.68 -0.03
CA VAL A 22 43.58 12.08 0.57
C VAL A 22 42.88 13.20 1.33
N CYS A 23 42.00 13.93 0.65
CA CYS A 23 40.94 14.64 1.34
C CYS A 23 40.01 13.58 1.91
N ALA A 24 40.09 13.35 3.21
CA ALA A 24 39.00 12.77 3.96
C ALA A 24 37.78 13.68 3.75
N MET A 25 36.89 13.29 2.83
CA MET A 25 35.53 13.82 2.83
C MET A 25 34.92 13.34 4.12
N GLU A 26 34.69 14.26 5.06
CA GLU A 26 33.71 14.03 6.11
C GLU A 26 32.41 13.60 5.42
N ALA A 27 31.92 12.42 5.78
CA ALA A 27 30.63 11.91 5.35
C ALA A 27 29.54 12.82 5.92
N GLY A 28 29.29 13.95 5.25
CA GLY A 28 28.04 14.68 5.39
C GLY A 28 26.95 13.74 4.88
N GLY A 29 26.33 12.99 5.81
CA GLY A 29 25.30 12.01 5.49
C GLY A 29 24.20 12.65 4.67
N MET A 30 23.71 11.96 3.62
CA MET A 30 22.51 12.41 2.92
C MET A 30 21.37 12.51 3.94
N PRO A 31 20.62 13.62 3.95
CA PRO A 31 19.53 13.80 4.90
C PRO A 31 18.43 12.76 4.63
N SER A 32 18.07 11.99 5.66
CA SER A 32 16.90 11.10 5.64
C SER A 32 15.62 11.90 5.39
N ALA A 33 14.54 11.22 4.99
CA ALA A 33 13.22 11.82 4.97
C ALA A 33 12.94 12.58 6.27
N ASP A 34 12.37 13.78 6.22
CA ASP A 34 12.08 14.61 7.40
C ASP A 34 10.94 15.61 7.09
N ALA A 35 10.61 16.48 8.05
CA ALA A 35 9.53 17.44 7.91
C ALA A 35 9.72 18.42 6.74
N VAL A 36 10.94 18.92 6.52
CA VAL A 36 11.26 19.89 5.47
C VAL A 36 11.46 19.23 4.10
N ARG A 37 11.41 17.90 4.03
CA ARG A 37 11.41 17.11 2.80
C ARG A 37 10.09 16.37 2.57
N THR A 38 9.03 16.76 3.26
CA THR A 38 7.71 16.12 3.14
C THR A 38 6.66 17.10 2.64
N VAL A 39 5.91 16.68 1.63
CA VAL A 39 4.71 17.33 1.11
C VAL A 39 3.48 16.55 1.57
N VAL A 40 2.43 17.26 1.96
CA VAL A 40 1.15 16.67 2.39
C VAL A 40 0.04 17.06 1.42
N VAL A 41 -0.56 16.06 0.78
CA VAL A 41 -1.65 16.22 -0.18
C VAL A 41 -2.98 16.00 0.52
N VAL A 42 -3.92 16.93 0.34
CA VAL A 42 -5.19 17.00 1.06
C VAL A 42 -6.35 17.07 0.08
N ASN A 43 -7.40 16.28 0.31
CA ASN A 43 -8.69 16.49 -0.34
C ASN A 43 -9.42 17.63 0.37
N ALA A 44 -9.47 18.80 -0.27
CA ALA A 44 -10.08 20.01 0.27
C ALA A 44 -11.59 19.90 0.46
N ASP A 45 -12.24 18.98 -0.27
CA ASP A 45 -13.67 18.74 -0.16
C ASP A 45 -14.03 17.84 1.03
N SER A 46 -13.03 17.16 1.64
CA SER A 46 -13.23 16.25 2.78
C SER A 46 -12.74 16.86 4.10
N TRP A 47 -13.68 17.01 5.04
CA TRP A 47 -13.36 17.42 6.42
C TRP A 47 -12.39 16.43 7.09
N ALA A 48 -12.61 15.13 6.92
CA ALA A 48 -11.72 14.10 7.48
C ALA A 48 -10.29 14.25 6.96
N SER A 49 -10.13 14.45 5.64
CA SER A 49 -8.84 14.67 5.00
C SER A 49 -8.12 15.91 5.52
N VAL A 50 -8.84 17.03 5.66
CA VAL A 50 -8.30 18.28 6.21
C VAL A 50 -7.85 18.11 7.65
N CYS A 51 -8.69 17.52 8.50
CA CYS A 51 -8.42 17.31 9.92
C CYS A 51 -7.17 16.45 10.15
N ILE A 52 -7.05 15.33 9.41
CA ILE A 52 -5.92 14.40 9.51
C ILE A 52 -4.62 15.05 9.01
N ALA A 53 -4.67 15.79 7.90
CA ALA A 53 -3.51 16.48 7.36
C ALA A 53 -3.00 17.57 8.32
N ASP A 54 -3.90 18.39 8.85
CA ASP A 54 -3.54 19.48 9.76
C ASP A 54 -2.88 18.95 11.05
N GLU A 55 -3.42 17.86 11.62
CA GLU A 55 -2.81 17.23 12.79
C GLU A 55 -1.44 16.61 12.46
N TYR A 56 -1.32 15.91 11.34
CA TYR A 56 -0.04 15.32 10.92
C TYR A 56 1.04 16.39 10.71
N MET A 57 0.72 17.46 9.98
CA MET A 57 1.63 18.58 9.74
C MET A 57 2.06 19.23 11.06
N ARG A 58 1.12 19.41 12.00
CA ARG A 58 1.42 19.95 13.34
C ARG A 58 2.33 19.03 14.15
N LEU A 59 2.05 17.73 14.18
CA LEU A 59 2.84 16.74 14.91
C LEU A 59 4.27 16.65 14.38
N ARG A 60 4.43 16.75 13.06
CA ARG A 60 5.73 16.61 12.39
C ARG A 60 6.47 17.93 12.16
N GLY A 61 5.84 19.08 12.43
CA GLY A 61 6.43 20.39 12.14
C GLY A 61 6.64 20.64 10.65
N ILE A 62 5.76 20.10 9.79
CA ILE A 62 5.85 20.28 8.33
C ILE A 62 5.49 21.73 7.99
N PRO A 63 6.29 22.43 7.16
CA PRO A 63 6.01 23.80 6.77
C PRO A 63 4.62 23.97 6.12
N PRO A 64 3.87 25.03 6.43
CA PRO A 64 2.54 25.27 5.83
C PRO A 64 2.54 25.26 4.29
N ASP A 65 3.60 25.79 3.67
CA ASP A 65 3.75 25.86 2.20
C ASP A 65 3.92 24.47 1.55
N HIS A 66 4.13 23.42 2.33
CA HIS A 66 4.20 22.04 1.84
C HIS A 66 2.83 21.36 1.76
N ARG A 67 1.74 22.07 2.12
CA ARG A 67 0.38 21.59 1.94
C ARG A 67 -0.09 21.79 0.50
N ILE A 68 -0.50 20.72 -0.16
CA ILE A 68 -1.13 20.75 -1.49
C ILE A 68 -2.59 20.34 -1.34
N ALA A 69 -3.51 21.28 -1.60
CA ALA A 69 -4.94 21.04 -1.53
C ALA A 69 -5.50 20.77 -2.93
N LEU A 70 -6.24 19.67 -3.07
CA LEU A 70 -6.91 19.24 -4.30
C LEU A 70 -8.42 19.20 -4.07
N SER A 71 -9.21 19.48 -5.11
CA SER A 71 -10.68 19.45 -5.07
C SER A 71 -11.24 18.83 -6.34
N GLY A 72 -12.49 18.38 -6.31
CA GLY A 72 -13.17 17.85 -7.50
C GLY A 72 -12.69 16.46 -7.94
N ILE A 73 -12.12 15.68 -7.03
CA ILE A 73 -11.59 14.34 -7.32
C ILE A 73 -12.74 13.38 -7.63
N GLY A 74 -12.67 12.71 -8.79
CA GLY A 74 -13.71 11.81 -9.32
C GLY A 74 -14.13 10.67 -8.40
N SER A 75 -13.20 10.16 -7.61
CA SER A 75 -13.42 9.00 -6.74
C SER A 75 -12.33 8.93 -5.67
N PHE A 76 -12.72 8.50 -4.47
CA PHE A 76 -11.83 8.28 -3.33
C PHE A 76 -11.51 6.79 -3.08
N GLU A 77 -12.06 5.86 -3.88
CA GLU A 77 -11.72 4.43 -3.78
C GLU A 77 -10.80 4.00 -4.92
N ARG A 78 -11.28 4.19 -6.14
CA ARG A 78 -10.60 3.80 -7.38
C ARG A 78 -10.71 4.88 -8.43
N LEU A 79 -9.60 5.19 -9.09
CA LEU A 79 -9.54 6.17 -10.18
C LEU A 79 -8.80 5.59 -11.40
N PRO A 80 -9.24 5.84 -12.65
CA PRO A 80 -8.44 5.52 -13.83
C PRO A 80 -7.11 6.27 -13.85
N VAL A 81 -6.05 5.68 -14.41
CA VAL A 81 -4.71 6.30 -14.46
C VAL A 81 -4.68 7.63 -15.22
N ALA A 82 -5.54 7.79 -16.23
CA ALA A 82 -5.68 9.06 -16.95
C ALA A 82 -6.17 10.17 -16.02
N ASP A 83 -7.18 9.88 -15.21
CA ASP A 83 -7.75 10.81 -14.23
C ASP A 83 -6.78 11.03 -13.06
N PHE A 84 -6.01 10.01 -12.65
CA PHE A 84 -4.96 10.17 -11.65
C PHE A 84 -3.90 11.18 -12.10
N ARG A 85 -3.46 11.12 -13.37
CA ARG A 85 -2.51 12.10 -13.93
C ARG A 85 -3.08 13.52 -13.91
N THR A 86 -4.33 13.70 -14.30
CA THR A 86 -4.91 15.03 -14.51
C THR A 86 -5.50 15.65 -13.25
N GLN A 87 -6.04 14.86 -12.32
CA GLN A 87 -6.73 15.34 -11.12
C GLN A 87 -5.84 15.32 -9.87
N ILE A 88 -4.78 14.50 -9.84
CA ILE A 88 -3.97 14.30 -8.62
C ILE A 88 -2.47 14.47 -8.89
N LEU A 89 -1.83 13.53 -9.59
CA LEU A 89 -0.38 13.48 -9.68
C LEU A 89 0.21 14.70 -10.41
N GLY A 90 -0.35 15.06 -11.57
CA GLY A 90 0.06 16.24 -12.33
C GLY A 90 -0.05 17.52 -11.49
N PRO A 91 -1.22 17.85 -10.93
CA PRO A 91 -1.39 19.02 -10.07
C PRO A 91 -0.45 19.04 -8.85
N VAL A 92 -0.18 17.89 -8.23
CA VAL A 92 0.79 17.79 -7.12
C VAL A 92 2.19 18.15 -7.59
N LEU A 93 2.66 17.56 -8.70
CA LEU A 93 3.99 17.84 -9.24
C LEU A 93 4.13 19.29 -9.71
N GLU A 94 3.10 19.84 -10.35
CA GLU A 94 3.07 21.25 -10.77
C GLU A 94 3.16 22.21 -9.59
N GLN A 95 2.42 21.95 -8.50
CA GLN A 95 2.49 22.78 -7.29
C GLN A 95 3.83 22.62 -6.56
N MET A 96 4.42 21.42 -6.55
CA MET A 96 5.77 21.22 -6.01
C MET A 96 6.82 22.01 -6.81
N GLU A 97 6.73 21.98 -8.14
CA GLU A 97 7.64 22.72 -9.02
C GLU A 97 7.48 24.23 -8.81
N ALA A 98 6.25 24.74 -8.83
CA ALA A 98 5.95 26.16 -8.65
C ALA A 98 6.44 26.74 -7.30
N ARG A 99 6.64 25.87 -6.30
CA ARG A 99 7.10 26.23 -4.95
C ARG A 99 8.57 25.87 -4.70
N GLY A 100 9.29 25.34 -5.70
CA GLY A 100 10.67 24.91 -5.55
C GLY A 100 10.86 23.70 -4.62
N LEU A 101 9.81 22.90 -4.40
CA LEU A 101 9.82 21.72 -3.53
C LEU A 101 10.15 20.43 -4.28
N ALA A 102 10.04 20.41 -5.61
CA ALA A 102 10.18 19.21 -6.42
C ALA A 102 11.53 18.51 -6.22
N GLU A 103 12.61 19.29 -6.03
CA GLU A 103 13.95 18.73 -5.89
C GLU A 103 14.33 18.28 -4.48
N THR A 104 13.73 18.88 -3.47
CA THR A 104 14.06 18.68 -2.06
C THR A 104 13.14 17.67 -1.38
N THR A 105 11.93 17.49 -1.91
CA THR A 105 10.93 16.57 -1.37
C THR A 105 11.40 15.12 -1.53
N HIS A 106 11.37 14.37 -0.43
CA HIS A 106 11.60 12.93 -0.39
C HIS A 106 10.30 12.15 -0.20
N VAL A 107 9.31 12.73 0.49
CA VAL A 107 8.05 12.07 0.84
C VAL A 107 6.85 12.87 0.34
N ILE A 108 5.92 12.19 -0.33
CA ILE A 108 4.58 12.69 -0.64
C ILE A 108 3.57 11.87 0.18
N ALA A 109 3.03 12.49 1.23
CA ALA A 109 2.02 11.90 2.10
C ALA A 109 0.62 12.30 1.64
N TYR A 110 -0.24 11.33 1.37
CA TYR A 110 -1.64 11.57 1.02
C TYR A 110 -2.50 11.48 2.29
N SER A 111 -3.33 12.48 2.55
CA SER A 111 -4.33 12.40 3.61
C SER A 111 -5.48 11.43 3.24
N ALA A 112 -6.53 11.40 4.05
CA ALA A 112 -7.70 10.55 3.82
C ALA A 112 -8.57 11.02 2.65
N ASP A 113 -9.54 10.19 2.26
CA ASP A 113 -10.51 10.45 1.18
C ASP A 113 -9.89 10.85 -0.18
N LEU A 114 -8.69 10.31 -0.45
CA LEU A 114 -8.04 10.25 -1.75
C LEU A 114 -8.03 8.79 -2.24
N PRO A 115 -8.05 8.53 -3.56
CA PRO A 115 -8.11 7.17 -4.09
C PRO A 115 -6.92 6.34 -3.61
N THR A 116 -7.20 5.15 -3.07
CA THR A 116 -6.15 4.21 -2.65
C THR A 116 -5.70 3.31 -3.81
N SER A 117 -6.59 3.05 -4.77
CA SER A 117 -6.37 2.18 -5.93
C SER A 117 -6.48 2.96 -7.24
N ILE A 118 -5.59 2.70 -8.19
CA ILE A 118 -5.59 3.31 -9.52
C ILE A 118 -5.66 2.20 -10.57
N ASP A 119 -6.59 2.30 -11.50
CA ASP A 119 -6.73 1.39 -12.64
C ASP A 119 -5.80 1.82 -13.77
N VAL A 120 -4.80 0.99 -14.06
CA VAL A 120 -3.75 1.26 -15.06
C VAL A 120 -4.01 0.56 -16.40
N SER A 121 -5.19 -0.05 -16.58
CA SER A 121 -5.57 -0.71 -17.85
C SER A 121 -5.47 0.21 -19.06
N GLY A 122 -5.74 1.51 -18.88
CA GLY A 122 -5.59 2.52 -19.93
C GLY A 122 -4.16 2.64 -20.49
N ASP A 123 -3.14 2.41 -19.67
CA ASP A 123 -1.73 2.44 -20.11
C ASP A 123 -1.30 1.17 -20.82
N LEU A 124 -1.98 0.06 -20.53
CA LEU A 124 -1.67 -1.23 -21.13
C LEU A 124 -2.10 -1.31 -22.60
N LYS A 125 -3.00 -0.43 -23.07
CA LYS A 125 -3.46 -0.35 -24.47
C LYS A 125 -3.89 -1.72 -25.04
N GLY A 126 -4.58 -2.52 -24.22
CA GLY A 126 -5.03 -3.87 -24.59
C GLY A 126 -3.96 -4.95 -24.55
N ARG A 127 -2.72 -4.65 -24.12
CA ARG A 127 -1.71 -5.67 -23.83
C ARG A 127 -2.16 -6.46 -22.60
N GLU A 128 -2.28 -7.76 -22.76
CA GLU A 128 -2.44 -8.65 -21.61
C GLU A 128 -1.19 -8.56 -20.74
N THR A 129 -1.39 -8.29 -19.46
CA THR A 129 -0.36 -8.54 -18.46
C THR A 129 -0.31 -10.04 -18.18
N ALA A 130 0.86 -10.55 -17.78
CA ALA A 130 0.92 -11.88 -17.20
C ALA A 130 -0.14 -11.96 -16.08
N ARG A 131 -0.86 -13.09 -15.93
CA ARG A 131 -1.94 -13.26 -14.93
C ARG A 131 -1.53 -12.82 -13.52
N ILE A 132 -0.24 -12.87 -13.22
CA ILE A 132 0.38 -12.45 -11.97
C ILE A 132 0.42 -10.93 -11.74
N LEU A 133 0.23 -10.07 -12.75
CA LEU A 133 0.30 -8.61 -12.67
C LEU A 133 -1.07 -8.00 -13.00
N ALA A 134 -1.92 -7.85 -11.98
CA ALA A 134 -3.22 -7.22 -12.14
C ALA A 134 -3.07 -5.72 -12.52
N PRO A 135 -3.96 -5.17 -13.37
CA PRO A 135 -3.92 -3.78 -13.84
C PRO A 135 -4.45 -2.78 -12.79
N GLN A 136 -4.18 -3.05 -11.51
CA GLN A 136 -4.51 -2.17 -10.40
C GLN A 136 -3.24 -1.91 -9.60
N ALA A 137 -2.96 -0.62 -9.41
CA ALA A 137 -1.80 -0.10 -8.70
C ALA A 137 -2.26 0.71 -7.49
N SER A 138 -1.45 0.80 -6.43
CA SER A 138 -1.73 1.70 -5.32
C SER A 138 -1.33 3.13 -5.69
N ILE A 139 -1.98 4.10 -5.04
CA ILE A 139 -1.56 5.51 -5.16
C ILE A 139 -0.10 5.70 -4.74
N ASN A 140 0.37 4.97 -3.71
CA ASN A 140 1.76 5.05 -3.25
C ASN A 140 2.75 4.52 -4.28
N GLY A 141 2.44 3.38 -4.89
CA GLY A 141 3.28 2.75 -5.91
C GLY A 141 3.44 3.66 -7.13
N LEU A 142 2.35 4.21 -7.64
CA LEU A 142 2.40 5.12 -8.79
C LEU A 142 3.09 6.45 -8.46
N THR A 143 2.92 6.97 -7.24
CA THR A 143 3.62 8.19 -6.80
C THR A 143 5.12 7.97 -6.69
N PHE A 144 5.55 6.81 -6.21
CA PHE A 144 6.96 6.44 -6.21
C PHE A 144 7.56 6.43 -7.61
N PHE A 145 6.79 5.97 -8.60
CA PHE A 145 7.17 5.95 -10.01
C PHE A 145 6.65 7.15 -10.81
N ALA A 146 6.39 8.30 -10.17
CA ALA A 146 5.64 9.41 -10.77
C ALA A 146 6.14 9.85 -12.15
N ALA A 147 7.46 9.92 -12.37
CA ALA A 147 8.02 10.26 -13.69
C ALA A 147 7.59 9.26 -14.80
N ALA A 148 7.67 7.96 -14.54
CA ALA A 148 7.25 6.92 -15.47
C ALA A 148 5.73 6.94 -15.70
N VAL A 149 4.98 7.16 -14.62
CA VAL A 149 3.51 7.28 -14.68
C VAL A 149 3.11 8.46 -15.55
N MET A 150 3.68 9.65 -15.34
CA MET A 150 3.39 10.82 -16.16
C MET A 150 3.78 10.61 -17.63
N ALA A 151 4.84 9.86 -17.90
CA ALA A 151 5.30 9.53 -19.25
C ALA A 151 4.47 8.42 -19.96
N GLY A 152 3.50 7.80 -19.28
CA GLY A 152 2.74 6.68 -19.86
C GLY A 152 3.56 5.40 -20.03
N GLU A 153 4.68 5.27 -19.31
CA GLU A 153 5.51 4.08 -19.31
C GLU A 153 4.92 3.01 -18.38
N THR A 154 5.15 1.73 -18.65
CA THR A 154 4.57 0.62 -17.85
C THR A 154 5.61 -0.24 -17.14
N TRP A 155 6.88 0.18 -17.14
CA TRP A 155 7.95 -0.61 -16.50
C TRP A 155 7.84 -0.65 -14.98
N TYR A 156 7.11 0.30 -14.38
CA TYR A 156 6.84 0.34 -12.95
C TYR A 156 6.05 -0.88 -12.44
N LEU A 157 5.41 -1.64 -13.33
CA LEU A 157 4.68 -2.88 -13.00
C LEU A 157 5.59 -4.06 -12.69
N ALA A 158 6.90 -3.96 -12.97
CA ALA A 158 7.83 -5.05 -12.74
C ALA A 158 8.07 -5.30 -11.24
N LEU A 159 8.28 -6.57 -10.87
CA LEU A 159 8.46 -6.99 -9.47
C LEU A 159 9.82 -6.59 -8.87
N ASP A 160 10.71 -6.02 -9.68
CA ASP A 160 12.06 -5.55 -9.35
C ASP A 160 12.29 -4.08 -9.74
N ALA A 161 11.20 -3.36 -10.04
CA ALA A 161 11.23 -1.98 -10.52
C ALA A 161 11.82 -0.98 -9.51
N ASN A 162 11.82 -1.29 -8.21
CA ASN A 162 12.26 -0.38 -7.16
C ASN A 162 13.80 -0.36 -7.04
N PRO A 163 14.48 0.76 -7.39
CA PRO A 163 15.93 0.88 -7.24
C PRO A 163 16.40 1.01 -5.79
N TYR A 164 15.53 1.45 -4.88
CA TYR A 164 15.90 1.64 -3.48
C TYR A 164 15.98 0.31 -2.70
N ALA A 165 15.26 -0.71 -3.15
CA ALA A 165 15.25 -2.04 -2.57
C ALA A 165 16.44 -2.94 -2.98
N GLY A 166 17.43 -2.39 -3.69
CA GLY A 166 18.64 -3.10 -4.17
C GLY A 166 19.63 -3.48 -3.07
N LYS A 167 19.15 -4.07 -1.97
CA LYS A 167 19.90 -4.33 -0.73
C LYS A 167 20.58 -5.68 -0.68
N PHE A 168 20.30 -6.60 -1.60
CA PHE A 168 20.90 -7.93 -1.62
C PHE A 168 22.07 -7.96 -2.62
N PRO A 169 23.34 -7.97 -2.18
CA PRO A 169 24.48 -8.17 -3.05
C PRO A 169 24.35 -9.49 -3.81
N GLY A 170 24.60 -9.49 -5.11
CA GLY A 170 24.47 -10.69 -5.95
C GLY A 170 23.11 -10.88 -6.62
N GLN A 171 22.04 -10.18 -6.19
CA GLN A 171 20.86 -9.97 -7.04
C GLN A 171 21.24 -9.04 -8.19
N ARG A 172 21.89 -9.59 -9.21
CA ARG A 172 22.11 -8.87 -10.45
C ARG A 172 20.74 -8.63 -11.06
N ARG A 173 20.39 -7.35 -11.23
CA ARG A 173 19.19 -6.97 -11.97
C ARG A 173 19.29 -7.59 -13.35
N ASP A 174 18.45 -8.59 -13.56
CA ASP A 174 18.34 -9.23 -14.85
C ASP A 174 17.86 -8.20 -15.88
N ARG A 175 18.07 -8.51 -17.16
CA ARG A 175 17.51 -7.65 -18.21
C ARG A 175 16.00 -7.67 -18.11
N ARG A 176 15.38 -6.52 -18.38
CA ARG A 176 13.92 -6.41 -18.40
C ARG A 176 13.31 -7.46 -19.34
N TRP A 177 12.41 -8.26 -18.77
CA TRP A 177 11.61 -9.27 -19.47
C TRP A 177 10.57 -8.60 -20.37
N LYS A 178 10.48 -9.04 -21.61
CA LYS A 178 9.42 -8.66 -22.54
C LYS A 178 8.17 -9.52 -22.29
N PRO A 179 6.96 -9.04 -22.62
CA PRO A 179 5.74 -9.81 -22.48
C PRO A 179 5.80 -11.19 -23.16
N GLU A 180 6.42 -11.26 -24.35
CA GLU A 180 6.57 -12.51 -25.09
C GLU A 180 7.48 -13.51 -24.35
N GLU A 181 8.54 -13.01 -23.71
CA GLU A 181 9.47 -13.81 -22.90
C GLU A 181 8.80 -14.33 -21.62
N GLN A 182 7.90 -13.54 -21.01
CA GLN A 182 7.10 -13.97 -19.85
C GLN A 182 6.08 -15.05 -20.22
N GLN A 183 5.43 -14.93 -21.38
CA GLN A 183 4.52 -15.96 -21.91
C GLN A 183 5.27 -17.25 -22.22
N GLN A 184 6.46 -17.15 -22.84
CA GLN A 184 7.35 -18.29 -23.07
C GLN A 184 7.71 -18.99 -21.76
N MET A 185 8.09 -18.23 -20.72
CA MET A 185 8.36 -18.79 -19.40
C MET A 185 7.13 -19.51 -18.83
N ALA A 186 5.98 -18.85 -18.76
CA ALA A 186 4.76 -19.44 -18.21
C ALA A 186 4.35 -20.73 -18.94
N GLN A 187 4.49 -20.75 -20.27
CA GLN A 187 4.23 -21.92 -21.09
C GLN A 187 5.20 -23.08 -20.78
N ALA A 188 6.49 -22.78 -20.60
CA ALA A 188 7.50 -23.77 -20.21
C ALA A 188 7.20 -24.35 -18.82
N LEU A 189 6.81 -23.53 -17.85
CA LEU A 189 6.45 -24.00 -16.51
C LEU A 189 5.20 -24.89 -16.51
N GLU A 190 4.23 -24.60 -17.38
CA GLU A 190 3.06 -25.47 -17.55
C GLU A 190 3.46 -26.86 -18.07
N TRP A 191 4.43 -26.91 -18.99
CA TRP A 191 4.96 -28.17 -19.53
C TRP A 191 5.80 -28.97 -18.53
N LEU A 192 6.36 -28.33 -17.50
CA LEU A 192 7.10 -29.02 -16.43
C LEU A 192 6.19 -29.76 -15.44
N LYS A 193 4.89 -29.42 -15.37
CA LYS A 193 3.96 -30.07 -14.45
C LYS A 193 3.83 -31.55 -14.78
N LYS A 194 4.40 -32.39 -13.92
CA LYS A 194 4.34 -33.85 -14.10
C LYS A 194 2.88 -34.34 -14.01
N PRO A 195 2.37 -35.04 -15.03
CA PRO A 195 1.02 -35.58 -14.99
C PRO A 195 0.88 -36.64 -13.90
N SER A 196 -0.35 -36.80 -13.38
CA SER A 196 -0.66 -37.86 -12.42
C SER A 196 -0.50 -39.23 -13.07
N PRO A 197 -0.11 -40.28 -12.32
CA PRO A 197 -0.02 -41.64 -12.87
C PRO A 197 -1.33 -42.07 -13.53
N GLY A 198 -1.27 -42.52 -14.79
CA GLY A 198 -2.45 -42.94 -15.56
C GLY A 198 -3.18 -41.82 -16.30
N ASP A 199 -2.66 -40.59 -16.27
CA ASP A 199 -3.17 -39.49 -17.11
C ASP A 199 -2.82 -39.75 -18.60
N PRO A 200 -3.75 -39.56 -19.55
CA PRO A 200 -3.49 -39.76 -20.98
C PRO A 200 -2.29 -38.96 -21.53
N SER A 201 -1.95 -37.83 -20.89
CA SER A 201 -0.83 -36.98 -21.26
C SER A 201 0.53 -37.44 -20.74
N GLU A 202 0.58 -38.53 -19.95
CA GLU A 202 1.82 -39.11 -19.43
C GLU A 202 2.81 -39.49 -20.54
N GLY A 203 2.31 -40.02 -21.67
CA GLY A 203 3.11 -40.36 -22.85
C GLY A 203 3.72 -39.15 -23.58
N GLU A 204 3.15 -37.95 -23.39
CA GLU A 204 3.63 -36.70 -24.01
C GLU A 204 4.64 -35.96 -23.13
N PHE A 205 4.81 -36.37 -21.87
CA PHE A 205 5.58 -35.61 -20.88
C PHE A 205 7.04 -35.45 -21.29
N ALA A 206 7.67 -36.49 -21.86
CA ALA A 206 9.04 -36.41 -22.34
C ALA A 206 9.23 -35.35 -23.45
N GLN A 207 8.25 -35.23 -24.35
CA GLN A 207 8.26 -34.22 -25.40
C GLN A 207 8.06 -32.81 -24.83
N LYS A 208 7.10 -32.66 -23.90
CA LYS A 208 6.83 -31.38 -23.21
C LYS A 208 8.03 -30.92 -22.39
N LEU A 209 8.71 -31.83 -21.72
CA LEU A 209 9.94 -31.56 -20.98
C LEU A 209 11.07 -31.07 -21.90
N ALA A 210 11.25 -31.70 -23.06
CA ALA A 210 12.23 -31.24 -24.05
C ALA A 210 11.88 -29.85 -24.62
N GLN A 211 10.59 -29.57 -24.85
CA GLN A 211 10.11 -28.25 -25.27
C GLN A 211 10.36 -27.18 -24.20
N ALA A 212 10.08 -27.49 -22.93
CA ALA A 212 10.36 -26.62 -21.81
C ALA A 212 11.85 -26.30 -21.71
N ALA A 213 12.72 -27.32 -21.78
CA ALA A 213 14.17 -27.14 -21.76
C ALA A 213 14.63 -26.14 -22.84
N ALA A 214 14.20 -26.34 -24.09
CA ALA A 214 14.60 -25.47 -25.21
C ALA A 214 14.14 -24.02 -25.03
N VAL A 215 12.93 -23.80 -24.50
CA VAL A 215 12.41 -22.46 -24.22
C VAL A 215 13.21 -21.80 -23.09
N LEU A 216 13.43 -22.51 -21.99
CA LEU A 216 14.16 -21.97 -20.84
C LEU A 216 15.62 -21.66 -21.19
N ASP A 217 16.29 -22.51 -21.96
CA ASP A 217 17.65 -22.25 -22.46
C ASP A 217 17.70 -21.05 -23.42
N GLY A 218 16.69 -20.90 -24.28
CA GLY A 218 16.55 -19.73 -25.14
C GLY A 218 16.39 -18.42 -24.34
N LEU A 219 15.62 -18.47 -23.25
CA LEU A 219 15.46 -17.34 -22.34
C LEU A 219 16.76 -17.04 -21.58
N ARG A 220 17.53 -18.06 -21.19
CA ARG A 220 18.78 -17.92 -20.42
C ARG A 220 19.81 -17.04 -21.12
N ALA A 221 19.85 -17.02 -22.45
CA ALA A 221 20.76 -16.17 -23.22
C ALA A 221 20.60 -14.66 -22.90
N ARG A 222 19.37 -14.24 -22.57
CA ARG A 222 19.07 -12.85 -22.20
C ARG A 222 18.90 -12.67 -20.69
N HIS A 223 18.38 -13.71 -20.04
CA HIS A 223 17.87 -13.69 -18.66
C HIS A 223 18.68 -14.58 -17.71
N GLY A 224 19.94 -14.87 -18.04
CA GLY A 224 20.81 -15.77 -17.27
C GLY A 224 21.17 -15.28 -15.87
N GLN A 225 20.65 -14.12 -15.45
CA GLN A 225 20.77 -13.60 -14.09
C GLN A 225 19.48 -13.80 -13.28
N SER A 226 18.38 -14.28 -13.88
CA SER A 226 17.14 -14.55 -13.16
C SER A 226 17.26 -15.82 -12.30
N PRO A 227 17.22 -15.71 -10.95
CA PRO A 227 17.30 -16.89 -10.08
C PRO A 227 16.10 -17.82 -10.28
N VAL A 228 14.93 -17.28 -10.59
CA VAL A 228 13.72 -18.07 -10.89
C VAL A 228 13.88 -18.86 -12.19
N LEU A 229 14.46 -18.26 -13.24
CA LEU A 229 14.74 -18.98 -14.48
C LEU A 229 15.74 -20.11 -14.25
N LEU A 230 16.85 -19.80 -13.58
CA LEU A 230 17.90 -20.79 -13.29
C LEU A 230 17.38 -21.94 -12.42
N TYR A 231 16.52 -21.65 -11.44
CA TYR A 231 15.85 -22.67 -10.63
C TYR A 231 14.98 -23.59 -11.49
N ASN A 232 14.14 -23.03 -12.37
CA ASN A 232 13.29 -23.85 -13.24
C ASN A 232 14.09 -24.63 -14.30
N ILE A 233 15.23 -24.10 -14.75
CA ILE A 233 16.21 -24.86 -15.56
C ILE A 233 16.74 -26.05 -14.75
N ALA A 234 17.06 -25.86 -13.47
CA ALA A 234 17.46 -26.95 -12.58
C ALA A 234 16.37 -28.02 -12.44
N CYS A 235 15.11 -27.63 -12.21
CA CYS A 235 13.97 -28.56 -12.19
C CYS A 235 13.86 -29.34 -13.50
N CYS A 236 13.98 -28.65 -14.63
CA CYS A 236 13.95 -29.28 -15.96
C CYS A 236 15.08 -30.30 -16.15
N HIS A 237 16.29 -30.02 -15.68
CA HIS A 237 17.40 -30.98 -15.71
C HIS A 237 17.14 -32.18 -14.79
N ALA A 238 16.61 -31.95 -13.59
CA ALA A 238 16.31 -33.02 -12.64
C ALA A 238 15.23 -33.97 -13.15
N LEU A 239 14.14 -33.43 -13.70
CA LEU A 239 13.06 -34.20 -14.34
C LEU A 239 13.56 -34.99 -15.56
N ALA A 240 14.59 -34.49 -16.25
CA ALA A 240 15.22 -35.16 -17.39
C ALA A 240 16.27 -36.21 -16.96
N GLY A 241 16.46 -36.45 -15.66
CA GLY A 241 17.48 -37.37 -15.13
C GLY A 241 18.92 -36.87 -15.28
N ARG A 242 19.13 -35.58 -15.57
CA ARG A 242 20.44 -34.94 -15.71
C ARG A 242 20.90 -34.37 -14.37
N SER A 243 21.25 -35.24 -13.44
CA SER A 243 21.51 -34.86 -12.04
C SER A 243 22.63 -33.82 -11.86
N ALA A 244 23.75 -33.98 -12.57
CA ALA A 244 24.88 -33.05 -12.47
C ALA A 244 24.52 -31.64 -12.98
N ASP A 245 23.81 -31.57 -14.13
CA ASP A 245 23.36 -30.31 -14.71
C ASP A 245 22.33 -29.61 -13.80
N ALA A 246 21.44 -30.39 -13.17
CA ALA A 246 20.45 -29.88 -12.24
C ALA A 246 21.12 -29.19 -11.04
N VAL A 247 22.09 -29.85 -10.41
CA VAL A 247 22.84 -29.26 -9.29
C VAL A 247 23.63 -28.03 -9.72
N ALA A 248 24.25 -28.05 -10.91
CA ALA A 248 24.98 -26.90 -11.44
C ALA A 248 24.08 -25.67 -11.68
N ALA A 249 22.94 -25.86 -12.35
CA ALA A 249 21.95 -24.81 -12.56
C ALA A 249 21.36 -24.29 -11.25
N LEU A 250 21.13 -25.18 -10.27
CA LEU A 250 20.64 -24.77 -8.95
C LEU A 250 21.68 -23.96 -8.17
N ARG A 251 22.97 -24.32 -8.25
CA ARG A 251 24.07 -23.49 -7.71
C ARG A 251 24.13 -22.11 -8.34
N GLU A 252 23.94 -22.02 -9.66
CA GLU A 252 23.82 -20.73 -10.34
C GLU A 252 22.60 -19.94 -9.87
N ALA A 253 21.44 -20.60 -9.68
CA ALA A 253 20.26 -19.96 -9.14
C ALA A 253 20.53 -19.36 -7.75
N VAL A 254 21.19 -20.12 -6.87
CA VAL A 254 21.60 -19.68 -5.53
C VAL A 254 22.55 -18.48 -5.62
N ALA A 255 23.57 -18.54 -6.49
CA ALA A 255 24.51 -17.45 -6.69
C ALA A 255 23.86 -16.17 -7.25
N ASN A 256 22.70 -16.29 -7.92
CA ASN A 256 21.90 -15.16 -8.43
C ASN A 256 20.73 -14.79 -7.51
N GLY A 257 20.66 -15.34 -6.30
CA GLY A 257 19.75 -14.90 -5.24
C GLY A 257 18.57 -15.82 -4.94
N TRP A 258 18.61 -17.10 -5.33
CA TRP A 258 17.67 -18.12 -4.85
C TRP A 258 18.06 -18.62 -3.46
N HIS A 259 17.28 -18.29 -2.43
CA HIS A 259 17.61 -18.61 -1.03
C HIS A 259 16.60 -19.53 -0.34
N ASP A 260 15.54 -19.97 -1.04
CA ASP A 260 14.45 -20.74 -0.44
C ASP A 260 14.81 -22.23 -0.31
N VAL A 261 15.57 -22.56 0.75
CA VAL A 261 16.00 -23.94 1.09
C VAL A 261 14.83 -24.86 1.31
N ALA A 262 13.74 -24.36 1.92
CA ALA A 262 12.58 -25.17 2.27
C ALA A 262 11.85 -25.62 0.99
N THR A 263 11.60 -24.69 0.08
CA THR A 263 11.02 -25.00 -1.24
C THR A 263 11.95 -25.92 -2.02
N THR A 264 13.25 -25.62 -2.13
CA THR A 264 14.21 -26.49 -2.84
C THR A 264 14.22 -27.91 -2.27
N ARG A 265 14.15 -28.07 -0.94
CA ARG A 265 14.13 -29.38 -0.29
C ARG A 265 12.83 -30.15 -0.53
N ALA A 266 11.70 -29.46 -0.55
CA ALA A 266 10.37 -30.06 -0.70
C ALA A 266 9.94 -30.27 -2.17
N ASP A 267 10.66 -29.68 -3.12
CA ASP A 267 10.30 -29.71 -4.54
C ASP A 267 10.40 -31.13 -5.11
N LYS A 268 9.28 -31.62 -5.63
CA LYS A 268 9.15 -32.97 -6.19
C LYS A 268 9.92 -33.13 -7.49
N ASP A 269 10.23 -32.04 -8.19
CA ASP A 269 11.02 -32.08 -9.41
C ASP A 269 12.47 -32.54 -9.13
N PHE A 270 12.96 -32.31 -7.91
CA PHE A 270 14.28 -32.77 -7.46
C PHE A 270 14.28 -34.17 -6.84
N ALA A 271 13.16 -34.92 -6.88
CA ALA A 271 13.09 -36.25 -6.28
C ALA A 271 14.20 -37.21 -6.74
N ALA A 272 14.65 -37.09 -8.01
CA ALA A 272 15.72 -37.91 -8.57
C ALA A 272 17.13 -37.56 -8.05
N ILE A 273 17.32 -36.36 -7.47
CA ILE A 273 18.62 -35.88 -6.97
C ILE A 273 18.63 -35.68 -5.46
N HIS A 274 17.50 -35.85 -4.78
CA HIS A 274 17.31 -35.53 -3.37
C HIS A 274 18.35 -36.21 -2.45
N ASP A 275 18.66 -37.47 -2.72
CA ASP A 275 19.57 -38.28 -1.90
C ASP A 275 21.04 -38.24 -2.41
N THR A 276 21.36 -37.34 -3.35
CA THR A 276 22.72 -37.18 -3.84
C THR A 276 23.57 -36.37 -2.84
N PRO A 277 24.87 -36.70 -2.67
CA PRO A 277 25.77 -35.93 -1.82
C PRO A 277 25.87 -34.46 -2.22
N GLU A 278 25.84 -34.16 -3.51
CA GLU A 278 26.00 -32.81 -4.05
C GLU A 278 24.77 -31.93 -3.76
N PHE A 279 23.56 -32.48 -3.86
CA PHE A 279 22.32 -31.79 -3.52
C PHE A 279 22.21 -31.57 -2.01
N THR A 280 22.55 -32.59 -1.20
CA THR A 280 22.59 -32.46 0.26
C THR A 280 23.59 -31.38 0.69
N ALA A 281 24.79 -31.38 0.13
CA ALA A 281 25.81 -30.37 0.41
C ALA A 281 25.35 -28.96 -0.01
N LEU A 282 24.64 -28.83 -1.13
CA LEU A 282 24.06 -27.55 -1.55
C LEU A 282 22.95 -27.08 -0.61
N LEU A 283 22.03 -27.95 -0.18
CA LEU A 283 21.01 -27.58 0.81
C LEU A 283 21.63 -27.15 2.15
N ASP A 284 22.70 -27.83 2.58
CA ASP A 284 23.47 -27.45 3.76
C ASP A 284 24.17 -26.10 3.58
N GLU A 285 24.76 -25.85 2.40
CA GLU A 285 25.37 -24.57 2.05
C GLU A 285 24.33 -23.46 2.05
N MET A 286 23.19 -23.64 1.38
CA MET A 286 22.10 -22.67 1.35
C MET A 286 21.55 -22.43 2.77
N GLY A 287 21.44 -23.47 3.59
CA GLY A 287 20.98 -23.36 4.98
C GLY A 287 21.98 -22.65 5.91
N ARG A 288 23.27 -22.63 5.55
CA ARG A 288 24.33 -21.92 6.29
C ARG A 288 24.64 -20.55 5.72
N ALA A 289 24.30 -20.30 4.45
CA ALA A 289 24.59 -19.05 3.76
C ALA A 289 23.90 -17.90 4.49
N ARG A 290 24.71 -17.02 5.09
CA ARG A 290 24.20 -15.75 5.58
C ARG A 290 23.93 -14.89 4.37
N ILE A 291 22.68 -14.52 4.20
CA ILE A 291 22.24 -13.68 3.10
C ILE A 291 22.89 -12.32 3.32
N GLU A 292 23.72 -11.90 2.39
CA GLU A 292 24.26 -10.55 2.46
C GLU A 292 23.11 -9.57 2.23
N VAL A 293 22.93 -8.67 3.18
CA VAL A 293 21.95 -7.58 3.09
C VAL A 293 22.69 -6.31 3.47
N GLN A 294 22.73 -5.37 2.53
CA GLN A 294 23.26 -4.04 2.76
C GLN A 294 22.44 -3.37 3.87
N PRO A 295 23.09 -2.64 4.80
CA PRO A 295 22.38 -1.94 5.86
C PRO A 295 21.45 -0.85 5.31
N HIS A 296 20.65 -0.27 6.22
CA HIS A 296 19.85 0.90 5.90
C HIS A 296 20.74 2.02 5.33
N VAL A 297 20.24 2.65 4.27
CA VAL A 297 20.85 3.85 3.68
C VAL A 297 19.71 4.85 3.48
N PRO A 298 19.85 6.11 3.93
CA PRO A 298 18.83 7.14 3.73
C PRO A 298 18.39 7.28 2.28
N PHE A 299 17.11 7.57 2.07
CA PHE A 299 16.56 7.70 0.72
C PHE A 299 17.15 8.92 -0.01
N ALA A 300 17.78 8.69 -1.16
CA ALA A 300 18.47 9.73 -1.93
C ALA A 300 17.55 10.53 -2.89
N GLY A 301 16.33 10.07 -3.14
CA GLY A 301 15.40 10.69 -4.10
C GLY A 301 15.75 10.50 -5.58
N VAL A 302 17.00 10.24 -5.94
CA VAL A 302 17.43 10.03 -7.33
C VAL A 302 18.19 8.74 -7.48
N TYR A 303 17.77 7.89 -8.42
CA TYR A 303 18.40 6.62 -8.75
C TYR A 303 18.44 6.46 -10.27
N ASP A 304 19.57 6.02 -10.82
CA ASP A 304 19.76 5.86 -12.28
C ASP A 304 19.37 7.11 -13.10
N GLY A 305 19.61 8.30 -12.55
CA GLY A 305 19.26 9.59 -13.15
C GLY A 305 17.76 9.93 -13.15
N LYS A 306 16.92 9.14 -12.48
CA LYS A 306 15.48 9.36 -12.36
C LYS A 306 15.10 9.75 -10.93
N ARG A 307 14.16 10.68 -10.79
CA ARG A 307 13.60 11.10 -9.50
C ARG A 307 12.49 10.13 -9.06
N TYR A 308 12.48 9.83 -7.77
CA TYR A 308 11.50 9.02 -7.06
C TYR A 308 11.08 9.74 -5.77
N TRP A 309 9.86 9.47 -5.30
CA TRP A 309 9.35 10.00 -4.03
C TRP A 309 8.76 8.87 -3.21
N LEU A 310 9.18 8.72 -1.96
CA LEU A 310 8.50 7.83 -1.02
C LEU A 310 7.05 8.31 -0.86
N SER A 311 6.12 7.38 -0.65
CA SER A 311 4.72 7.73 -0.48
C SER A 311 4.01 6.84 0.54
N ALA A 312 3.15 7.45 1.34
CA ALA A 312 2.22 6.76 2.23
C ALA A 312 0.89 7.50 2.25
N VAL A 313 -0.19 6.78 2.53
CA VAL A 313 -1.49 7.37 2.90
C VAL A 313 -1.51 7.51 4.43
N LEU A 314 -1.88 8.66 4.98
CA LEU A 314 -1.89 8.88 6.43
C LEU A 314 -2.96 8.03 7.12
N ALA A 315 -4.14 7.95 6.51
CA ALA A 315 -5.24 7.11 6.96
C ALA A 315 -6.27 6.92 5.85
N CYS A 316 -7.02 5.82 5.93
CA CYS A 316 -8.17 5.54 5.08
C CYS A 316 -9.43 5.65 5.95
N THR A 317 -10.39 6.51 5.58
CA THR A 317 -11.62 6.77 6.36
C THR A 317 -12.89 6.23 5.72
N SER A 318 -12.75 5.58 4.56
CA SER A 318 -13.85 5.02 3.77
C SER A 318 -13.81 3.49 3.78
N GLY A 319 -14.96 2.84 3.58
CA GLY A 319 -15.07 1.38 3.45
C GLY A 319 -14.55 0.62 4.67
N ARG A 320 -13.43 -0.11 4.51
CA ARG A 320 -12.73 -0.84 5.59
C ARG A 320 -11.79 0.04 6.42
N GLY A 321 -11.98 1.36 6.35
CA GLY A 321 -11.16 2.38 6.99
C GLY A 321 -11.26 2.48 8.52
N LEU A 322 -10.51 3.44 9.04
CA LEU A 322 -10.54 3.92 10.42
C LEU A 322 -11.49 5.10 10.56
N SER A 323 -11.82 5.44 11.79
CA SER A 323 -12.43 6.72 12.12
C SER A 323 -11.38 7.82 12.12
N VAL A 324 -11.84 9.08 12.05
CA VAL A 324 -10.94 10.22 12.17
C VAL A 324 -10.21 10.18 13.51
N GLU A 325 -10.89 9.90 14.63
CA GLU A 325 -10.22 9.86 15.95
C GLU A 325 -9.22 8.70 16.06
N GLU A 326 -9.55 7.49 15.58
CA GLU A 326 -8.57 6.40 15.51
C GLU A 326 -7.33 6.82 14.70
N SER A 327 -7.53 7.53 13.58
CA SER A 327 -6.45 8.03 12.72
C SER A 327 -5.58 9.07 13.44
N LEU A 328 -6.20 10.06 14.09
CA LEU A 328 -5.47 11.08 14.85
C LEU A 328 -4.72 10.47 16.03
N ALA A 329 -5.34 9.53 16.75
CA ALA A 329 -4.72 8.82 17.86
C ALA A 329 -3.51 8.00 17.40
N ALA A 330 -3.62 7.28 16.28
CA ALA A 330 -2.51 6.55 15.68
C ALA A 330 -1.34 7.49 15.34
N LEU A 331 -1.59 8.61 14.64
CA LEU A 331 -0.55 9.57 14.28
C LEU A 331 0.14 10.20 15.50
N ARG A 332 -0.63 10.57 16.54
CA ARG A 332 -0.07 11.08 17.81
C ARG A 332 0.85 10.05 18.48
N ARG A 333 0.42 8.78 18.51
CA ARG A 333 1.23 7.67 19.06
C ARG A 333 2.50 7.45 18.24
N SER A 334 2.42 7.50 16.91
CA SER A 334 3.58 7.39 16.02
C SER A 334 4.59 8.52 16.24
N ALA A 335 4.12 9.77 16.28
CA ALA A 335 4.99 10.93 16.51
C ALA A 335 5.70 10.87 17.88
N ALA A 336 5.00 10.41 18.92
CA ALA A 336 5.57 10.25 20.26
C ALA A 336 6.59 9.10 20.37
N ALA A 337 6.65 8.20 19.39
CA ALA A 337 7.54 7.03 19.43
C ALA A 337 8.97 7.33 18.97
N ASP A 338 9.21 8.42 18.25
CA ASP A 338 10.51 8.73 17.66
C ASP A 338 11.64 8.79 18.71
N GLY A 339 12.75 8.10 18.42
CA GLY A 339 13.90 8.04 19.32
C GLY A 339 13.67 7.30 20.65
N THR A 340 12.48 6.74 20.91
CA THR A 340 12.16 6.08 22.18
C THR A 340 12.76 4.68 22.30
N ARG A 341 13.13 4.04 21.18
CA ARG A 341 13.68 2.67 21.11
C ARG A 341 12.85 1.67 21.93
N PRO A 342 11.60 1.37 21.52
CA PRO A 342 10.66 0.60 22.32
C PRO A 342 11.21 -0.79 22.68
N ALA A 343 11.04 -1.19 23.96
CA ALA A 343 11.62 -2.41 24.52
C ALA A 343 10.84 -3.71 24.25
N GLY A 344 9.85 -3.66 23.35
CA GLY A 344 9.02 -4.81 22.96
C GLY A 344 9.75 -5.80 22.06
N THR A 345 9.04 -6.86 21.68
CA THR A 345 9.57 -7.93 20.82
C THR A 345 9.06 -7.76 19.39
N VAL A 346 9.92 -8.01 18.40
CA VAL A 346 9.51 -8.18 17.00
C VAL A 346 9.15 -9.65 16.75
N TYR A 347 7.92 -9.92 16.32
CA TYR A 347 7.42 -11.28 16.09
C TYR A 347 7.35 -11.61 14.60
N TYR A 348 8.07 -12.64 14.17
CA TYR A 348 7.93 -13.27 12.85
C TYR A 348 7.06 -14.52 12.99
N MET A 349 5.83 -14.45 12.48
CA MET A 349 4.86 -15.53 12.63
C MET A 349 5.00 -16.54 11.49
N LYS A 350 5.41 -17.77 11.85
CA LYS A 350 5.63 -18.89 10.93
C LYS A 350 4.44 -19.84 10.95
N ASN A 351 3.92 -20.18 9.77
CA ASN A 351 2.88 -21.19 9.58
C ASN A 351 2.88 -21.74 8.13
N GLY A 352 1.99 -22.68 7.83
CA GLY A 352 1.91 -23.35 6.53
C GLY A 352 1.16 -22.60 5.41
N ASP A 353 0.66 -21.38 5.65
CA ASP A 353 0.06 -20.56 4.59
C ASP A 353 1.16 -20.04 3.66
N VAL A 354 0.90 -20.04 2.35
CA VAL A 354 1.81 -19.48 1.33
C VAL A 354 2.20 -18.03 1.66
N ARG A 355 1.33 -17.28 2.35
CA ARG A 355 1.57 -15.92 2.82
C ARG A 355 2.68 -15.82 3.88
N SER A 356 2.89 -16.89 4.65
CA SER A 356 3.99 -17.02 5.60
C SER A 356 5.22 -17.58 4.91
N THR A 357 5.10 -18.75 4.27
CA THR A 357 6.24 -19.49 3.72
C THR A 357 7.04 -18.70 2.69
N THR A 358 6.38 -17.84 1.89
CA THR A 358 7.01 -16.94 0.90
C THR A 358 8.13 -16.05 1.48
N ARG A 359 8.10 -15.75 2.79
CA ARG A 359 9.10 -14.87 3.45
C ARG A 359 9.92 -15.60 4.52
N GLU A 360 9.61 -16.87 4.78
CA GLU A 360 10.17 -17.64 5.88
C GLU A 360 11.70 -17.80 5.77
N TRP A 361 12.23 -17.87 4.55
CA TRP A 361 13.67 -17.95 4.27
C TRP A 361 14.48 -16.85 4.97
N ALA A 362 13.87 -15.68 5.26
CA ALA A 362 14.54 -14.55 5.88
C ALA A 362 14.27 -14.41 7.38
N PHE A 363 13.32 -15.13 7.97
CA PHE A 363 12.84 -14.88 9.34
C PHE A 363 13.94 -15.06 10.38
N ALA A 364 14.67 -16.18 10.34
CA ALA A 364 15.70 -16.49 11.32
C ALA A 364 16.88 -15.50 11.26
N ASP A 365 17.33 -15.14 10.06
CA ASP A 365 18.43 -14.19 9.88
C ASP A 365 18.01 -12.77 10.29
N ALA A 366 16.83 -12.31 9.87
CA ALA A 366 16.31 -11.00 10.26
C ALA A 366 16.14 -10.87 11.80
N ALA A 367 15.60 -11.90 12.46
CA ALA A 367 15.50 -11.95 13.91
C ALA A 367 16.88 -11.93 14.59
N GLY A 368 17.84 -12.70 14.08
CA GLY A 368 19.22 -12.70 14.58
C GLY A 368 19.89 -11.32 14.50
N ARG A 369 19.69 -10.61 13.38
CA ARG A 369 20.21 -9.26 13.17
C ARG A 369 19.57 -8.21 14.07
N LEU A 370 18.25 -8.29 14.28
CA LEU A 370 17.55 -7.43 15.25
C LEU A 370 18.09 -7.64 16.66
N ASN A 371 18.25 -8.90 17.08
CA ASN A 371 18.82 -9.22 18.38
C ASN A 371 20.26 -8.69 18.52
N ALA A 372 21.06 -8.71 17.46
CA ALA A 372 22.41 -8.11 17.44
C ALA A 372 22.41 -6.58 17.56
N LEU A 373 21.32 -5.90 17.16
CA LEU A 373 21.08 -4.48 17.41
C LEU A 373 20.49 -4.19 18.81
N GLY A 374 20.27 -5.22 19.63
CA GLY A 374 19.62 -5.10 20.94
C GLY A 374 18.10 -5.01 20.89
N VAL A 375 17.48 -5.25 19.73
CA VAL A 375 16.02 -5.30 19.57
C VAL A 375 15.58 -6.76 19.67
N LYS A 376 14.75 -7.09 20.66
CA LYS A 376 14.27 -8.46 20.86
C LYS A 376 13.48 -8.90 19.63
N ALA A 377 13.82 -10.03 19.04
CA ALA A 377 13.08 -10.60 17.92
C ALA A 377 13.02 -12.12 18.00
N VAL A 378 11.85 -12.69 17.68
CA VAL A 378 11.61 -14.14 17.71
C VAL A 378 10.89 -14.61 16.45
N VAL A 379 11.21 -15.83 16.02
CA VAL A 379 10.39 -16.58 15.07
C VAL A 379 9.49 -17.50 15.88
N GLN A 380 8.18 -17.43 15.65
CA GLN A 380 7.19 -18.15 16.44
C GLN A 380 6.17 -18.84 15.54
N ASP A 381 5.84 -20.10 15.84
CA ASP A 381 4.78 -20.80 15.14
C ASP A 381 3.39 -20.22 15.49
N GLY A 382 2.55 -20.03 14.48
CA GLY A 382 1.18 -19.54 14.61
C GLY A 382 0.82 -18.43 13.62
N VAL A 383 -0.41 -17.90 13.75
CA VAL A 383 -0.89 -16.78 12.92
C VAL A 383 -0.56 -15.43 13.56
N LEU A 384 -0.85 -15.29 14.85
CA LEU A 384 -0.58 -14.08 15.65
C LEU A 384 0.24 -14.44 16.88
N PRO A 385 1.01 -13.50 17.46
CA PRO A 385 1.72 -13.72 18.71
C PRO A 385 0.73 -13.70 19.89
N GLN A 386 -0.11 -14.72 20.04
CA GLN A 386 -1.20 -14.71 21.03
C GLN A 386 -0.69 -14.67 22.47
N LYS A 387 -1.22 -13.73 23.28
CA LYS A 387 -0.95 -13.54 24.71
C LYS A 387 0.56 -13.45 25.02
N GLN A 388 1.29 -12.78 24.15
CA GLN A 388 2.71 -12.55 24.25
C GLN A 388 3.00 -11.17 24.87
N PRO A 389 4.25 -10.91 25.30
CA PRO A 389 4.69 -9.57 25.66
C PRO A 389 4.44 -8.53 24.55
N PRO A 390 4.35 -7.23 24.89
CA PRO A 390 4.08 -6.17 23.91
C PRO A 390 5.01 -6.23 22.69
N THR A 391 4.42 -6.04 21.51
CA THR A 391 5.14 -6.10 20.24
C THR A 391 5.66 -4.74 19.80
N ALA A 392 6.93 -4.70 19.39
CA ALA A 392 7.55 -3.55 18.73
C ALA A 392 7.49 -3.64 17.19
N GLY A 393 6.98 -4.76 16.67
CA GLY A 393 6.81 -5.01 15.25
C GLY A 393 6.32 -6.44 15.01
N VAL A 394 5.51 -6.65 13.98
CA VAL A 394 5.03 -8.01 13.65
C VAL A 394 5.05 -8.23 12.15
N MET A 395 5.32 -9.46 11.75
CA MET A 395 5.19 -9.95 10.38
C MET A 395 4.26 -11.16 10.38
N VAL A 396 3.09 -11.02 9.77
CA VAL A 396 2.05 -12.05 9.70
C VAL A 396 1.84 -12.54 8.27
N GLY A 397 1.63 -13.84 8.09
CA GLY A 397 1.16 -14.42 6.83
C GLY A 397 -0.12 -15.22 7.06
N ALA A 398 -1.28 -14.65 6.72
CA ALA A 398 -2.59 -15.31 6.79
C ALA A 398 -3.65 -14.54 5.98
N ALA A 399 -4.69 -15.23 5.51
CA ALA A 399 -5.82 -14.58 4.82
C ALA A 399 -6.74 -13.80 5.78
N GLY A 400 -6.90 -14.28 7.01
CA GLY A 400 -7.76 -13.66 8.03
C GLY A 400 -7.19 -13.84 9.43
N PHE A 401 -7.28 -12.78 10.22
CA PHE A 401 -6.93 -12.73 11.63
C PHE A 401 -7.71 -11.60 12.34
N ASN A 402 -7.84 -11.68 13.66
CA ASN A 402 -8.43 -10.66 14.50
C ASN A 402 -7.39 -10.26 15.55
N TRP A 403 -6.88 -9.02 15.49
CA TRP A 403 -5.87 -8.59 16.45
C TRP A 403 -6.48 -8.29 17.82
N GLY A 404 -7.76 -7.88 17.87
CA GLY A 404 -8.48 -7.66 19.13
C GLY A 404 -8.54 -8.91 20.01
N GLU A 405 -8.52 -10.10 19.42
CA GLU A 405 -8.49 -11.39 20.13
C GLU A 405 -7.06 -11.88 20.44
N CYS A 406 -6.02 -11.21 19.94
CA CYS A 406 -4.63 -11.62 20.12
C CYS A 406 -4.17 -11.54 21.58
N GLY A 407 -4.63 -10.52 22.31
CA GLY A 407 -4.21 -10.26 23.69
C GLY A 407 -2.77 -9.73 23.82
N THR A 408 -2.14 -9.32 22.72
CA THR A 408 -0.79 -8.74 22.68
C THR A 408 -0.88 -7.27 22.29
N GLU A 409 -0.30 -6.39 23.10
CA GLU A 409 -0.30 -4.94 22.86
C GLU A 409 0.67 -4.56 21.73
N ILE A 410 0.24 -3.67 20.84
CA ILE A 410 1.11 -3.04 19.84
C ILE A 410 1.69 -1.75 20.43
N LEU A 411 3.02 -1.71 20.59
CA LEU A 411 3.72 -0.54 21.13
C LEU A 411 3.70 0.64 20.14
N PRO A 412 3.78 1.89 20.65
CA PRO A 412 3.95 3.06 19.81
C PRO A 412 5.16 2.91 18.87
N GLY A 413 4.98 3.32 17.61
CA GLY A 413 6.02 3.22 16.59
C GLY A 413 6.10 1.86 15.87
N ALA A 414 5.41 0.81 16.33
CA ALA A 414 5.51 -0.52 15.74
C ALA A 414 4.97 -0.60 14.31
N ILE A 415 5.63 -1.40 13.46
CA ILE A 415 5.11 -1.77 12.13
C ILE A 415 4.25 -3.04 12.27
N GLY A 416 3.01 -2.97 11.78
CA GLY A 416 2.13 -4.12 11.61
C GLY A 416 2.17 -4.60 10.17
N GLU A 417 3.12 -5.45 9.82
CA GLU A 417 3.27 -5.95 8.45
C GLU A 417 2.55 -7.29 8.30
N HIS A 418 1.82 -7.42 7.19
CA HIS A 418 1.24 -8.70 6.83
C HIS A 418 1.19 -8.90 5.32
N LEU A 419 1.32 -10.16 4.90
CA LEU A 419 1.03 -10.58 3.54
C LEU A 419 -0.38 -11.15 3.51
N THR A 420 -1.35 -10.27 3.25
CA THR A 420 -2.74 -10.63 2.98
C THR A 420 -3.05 -10.08 1.60
N SER A 421 -3.45 -10.95 0.68
CA SER A 421 -3.59 -10.64 -0.75
C SER A 421 -4.45 -9.41 -0.99
N CYS A 422 -5.39 -9.13 -0.11
CA CYS A 422 -6.33 -8.05 -0.28
C CYS A 422 -6.29 -7.02 0.86
N GLY A 423 -5.22 -7.01 1.66
CA GLY A 423 -5.09 -6.17 2.84
C GLY A 423 -5.18 -4.66 2.56
N GLY A 424 -4.92 -4.21 1.32
CA GLY A 424 -5.01 -2.82 0.89
C GLY A 424 -6.28 -2.45 0.11
N MET A 425 -7.24 -3.35 -0.08
CA MET A 425 -8.49 -3.03 -0.80
C MET A 425 -9.48 -2.28 0.08
N MET A 426 -9.35 -0.96 0.21
CA MET A 426 -10.09 -0.21 1.23
C MET A 426 -11.60 -0.04 1.00
N GLY A 427 -12.14 -0.53 -0.12
CA GLY A 427 -13.58 -0.58 -0.36
C GLY A 427 -14.33 -1.51 0.58
N GLU A 428 -15.66 -1.49 0.51
CA GLU A 428 -16.55 -2.30 1.35
C GLU A 428 -16.37 -3.81 1.10
N PHE A 429 -15.95 -4.53 2.15
CA PHE A 429 -15.87 -6.00 2.25
C PHE A 429 -15.00 -6.70 1.19
N ASP A 430 -14.10 -7.58 1.65
CA ASP A 430 -13.27 -8.37 0.75
C ASP A 430 -12.87 -9.74 1.36
N GLY A 431 -13.55 -10.14 2.43
CA GLY A 431 -13.38 -11.47 3.06
C GLY A 431 -12.04 -11.70 3.78
N GLN A 432 -11.06 -10.81 3.60
CA GLN A 432 -9.75 -10.84 4.25
C GLN A 432 -9.59 -9.69 5.24
N THR A 433 -8.66 -9.85 6.20
CA THR A 433 -8.34 -8.81 7.19
C THR A 433 -7.61 -7.64 6.50
N PRO A 434 -8.10 -6.39 6.64
CA PRO A 434 -7.44 -5.22 6.06
C PRO A 434 -6.25 -4.78 6.90
N LEU A 435 -5.34 -4.01 6.29
CA LEU A 435 -4.20 -3.38 6.96
C LEU A 435 -4.61 -2.47 8.12
N THR A 436 -5.84 -1.95 8.08
CA THR A 436 -6.40 -1.08 9.12
C THR A 436 -6.65 -1.79 10.43
N GLU A 437 -6.67 -3.13 10.46
CA GLU A 437 -6.72 -3.88 11.72
C GLU A 437 -5.52 -3.53 12.61
N PHE A 438 -4.30 -3.52 12.06
CA PHE A 438 -3.12 -3.10 12.82
C PHE A 438 -3.17 -1.64 13.25
N LEU A 439 -3.63 -0.75 12.37
CA LEU A 439 -3.70 0.68 12.67
C LEU A 439 -4.75 0.98 13.75
N ARG A 440 -5.88 0.28 13.75
CA ARG A 440 -6.92 0.37 14.78
C ARG A 440 -6.38 -0.01 16.16
N HIS A 441 -5.52 -1.01 16.22
CA HIS A 441 -4.80 -1.40 17.44
C HIS A 441 -3.49 -0.64 17.64
N GLY A 442 -3.24 0.36 16.79
CA GLY A 442 -2.27 1.41 17.01
C GLY A 442 -0.85 1.10 16.54
N ALA A 443 -0.69 0.28 15.51
CA ALA A 443 0.54 0.28 14.73
C ALA A 443 0.79 1.68 14.12
N ALA A 444 2.05 2.07 14.00
CA ALA A 444 2.44 3.32 13.37
C ALA A 444 2.26 3.30 11.85
N GLY A 445 2.31 2.11 11.26
CA GLY A 445 1.93 1.87 9.87
C GLY A 445 1.79 0.39 9.57
N ALA A 446 1.08 0.13 8.48
CA ALA A 446 0.82 -1.18 7.92
C ALA A 446 0.76 -1.05 6.39
N ALA A 447 0.87 -2.17 5.70
CA ALA A 447 0.75 -2.20 4.25
C ALA A 447 -0.06 -3.39 3.76
N GLY A 448 -0.62 -3.27 2.56
CA GLY A 448 -1.36 -4.35 1.91
C GLY A 448 -1.59 -4.05 0.44
N THR A 449 -1.87 -5.07 -0.37
CA THR A 449 -2.06 -4.90 -1.81
C THR A 449 -3.49 -4.47 -2.16
N VAL A 450 -3.64 -3.57 -3.15
CA VAL A 450 -4.93 -2.95 -3.55
C VAL A 450 -5.75 -3.74 -4.56
N THR A 451 -5.34 -4.96 -4.84
CA THR A 451 -6.01 -5.96 -5.68
C THR A 451 -5.41 -7.29 -5.30
N GLU A 452 -6.16 -8.38 -5.46
CA GLU A 452 -5.65 -9.73 -5.22
C GLU A 452 -4.43 -10.01 -6.09
N PRO A 453 -3.23 -10.21 -5.51
CA PRO A 453 -2.13 -10.79 -6.24
C PRO A 453 -1.88 -12.21 -5.73
N TYR A 454 -1.34 -13.02 -6.62
CA TYR A 454 -0.58 -14.20 -6.23
C TYR A 454 0.44 -13.82 -5.14
N ALA A 455 0.69 -14.73 -4.18
CA ALA A 455 1.65 -14.55 -3.10
C ALA A 455 3.09 -14.56 -3.65
N LEU A 456 3.50 -13.43 -4.20
CA LEU A 456 4.82 -13.21 -4.79
C LEU A 456 5.58 -12.22 -3.92
N GLN A 457 6.70 -12.65 -3.34
CA GLN A 457 7.46 -11.83 -2.39
C GLN A 457 7.76 -10.43 -2.91
N GLY A 458 8.12 -10.27 -4.19
CA GLY A 458 8.52 -8.97 -4.74
C GLY A 458 7.47 -7.87 -4.61
N LYS A 459 6.20 -8.22 -4.35
CA LYS A 459 5.10 -7.27 -4.12
C LYS A 459 4.95 -6.81 -2.68
N PHE A 460 5.59 -7.53 -1.75
CA PHE A 460 5.45 -7.35 -0.31
C PHE A 460 6.81 -7.05 0.31
N PRO A 461 6.83 -6.37 1.47
CA PRO A 461 8.03 -6.28 2.29
C PRO A 461 8.60 -7.66 2.64
N ASN A 462 9.90 -7.82 2.46
CA ASN A 462 10.64 -8.95 3.01
C ASN A 462 10.87 -8.80 4.52
N ALA A 463 11.35 -9.85 5.19
CA ALA A 463 11.51 -9.89 6.65
C ALA A 463 12.44 -8.82 7.23
N TYR A 464 13.31 -8.23 6.42
CA TYR A 464 14.27 -7.21 6.86
C TYR A 464 13.65 -5.82 7.05
N VAL A 465 12.35 -5.62 6.75
CA VAL A 465 11.63 -4.36 7.02
C VAL A 465 11.86 -3.86 8.46
N HIS A 466 11.72 -4.73 9.45
CA HIS A 466 11.93 -4.40 10.87
C HIS A 466 13.41 -4.13 11.17
N TRP A 467 14.33 -4.82 10.48
CA TRP A 467 15.78 -4.61 10.65
C TRP A 467 16.24 -3.27 10.08
N PHE A 468 15.72 -2.82 8.94
CA PHE A 468 15.99 -1.47 8.42
C PHE A 468 15.42 -0.41 9.36
N TYR A 469 14.21 -0.62 9.85
CA TYR A 469 13.55 0.28 10.79
C TYR A 469 14.32 0.43 12.12
N ALA A 470 14.84 -0.69 12.65
CA ALA A 470 15.69 -0.69 13.84
C ALA A 470 17.08 -0.03 13.64
N GLN A 471 17.53 0.16 12.40
CA GLN A 471 18.74 0.91 12.06
C GLN A 471 18.49 2.42 11.96
N GLY A 472 17.26 2.87 12.20
CA GLY A 472 16.88 4.28 12.20
C GLY A 472 16.22 4.78 10.91
N ALA A 473 15.88 3.88 9.99
CA ALA A 473 15.05 4.23 8.83
C ALA A 473 13.71 4.82 9.29
N SER A 474 13.16 5.76 8.52
CA SER A 474 11.76 6.13 8.67
C SER A 474 10.85 4.96 8.28
N LEU A 475 9.58 4.99 8.69
CA LEU A 475 8.60 3.97 8.32
C LEU A 475 8.52 3.80 6.80
N ALA A 476 8.44 4.91 6.05
CA ALA A 476 8.43 4.85 4.60
C ALA A 476 9.73 4.26 4.03
N GLU A 477 10.89 4.66 4.54
CA GLU A 477 12.17 4.09 4.11
C GLU A 477 12.23 2.58 4.34
N ALA A 478 11.83 2.11 5.53
CA ALA A 478 11.79 0.69 5.87
C ALA A 478 10.91 -0.13 4.90
N PHE A 479 9.72 0.36 4.56
CA PHE A 479 8.84 -0.29 3.58
C PHE A 479 9.48 -0.32 2.19
N TYR A 480 9.93 0.82 1.65
CA TYR A 480 10.47 0.87 0.29
C TYR A 480 11.84 0.20 0.13
N GLU A 481 12.65 0.04 1.20
CA GLU A 481 13.87 -0.77 1.14
C GLU A 481 13.61 -2.27 1.14
N SER A 482 12.43 -2.69 1.61
CA SER A 482 12.10 -4.11 1.79
C SER A 482 11.19 -4.68 0.69
N VAL A 483 10.70 -3.86 -0.25
CA VAL A 483 9.83 -4.31 -1.36
C VAL A 483 10.43 -3.97 -2.74
N THR A 484 10.59 -4.97 -3.60
CA THR A 484 11.25 -4.80 -4.91
C THR A 484 10.32 -4.29 -6.02
N GLY A 485 8.99 -4.47 -5.87
CA GLY A 485 7.95 -4.04 -6.80
C GLY A 485 6.74 -3.43 -6.09
N PRO A 486 6.83 -2.17 -5.60
CA PRO A 486 5.81 -1.55 -4.73
C PRO A 486 4.53 -1.12 -5.45
N TYR A 487 4.37 -1.37 -6.76
CA TYR A 487 3.31 -0.74 -7.55
C TYR A 487 1.90 -1.04 -7.04
N GLN A 488 1.67 -2.17 -6.38
CA GLN A 488 0.37 -2.55 -5.79
C GLN A 488 0.28 -2.31 -4.29
N LEU A 489 1.40 -2.00 -3.64
CA LEU A 489 1.49 -1.95 -2.18
C LEU A 489 0.96 -0.60 -1.70
N LEU A 490 -0.17 -0.62 -1.00
CA LEU A 490 -0.69 0.53 -0.26
C LEU A 490 -0.01 0.54 1.11
N ILE A 491 0.70 1.61 1.41
CA ILE A 491 1.34 1.83 2.71
C ILE A 491 0.51 2.89 3.43
N VAL A 492 0.02 2.57 4.62
CA VAL A 492 -0.84 3.46 5.40
C VAL A 492 -0.27 3.67 6.80
N GLY A 493 -0.21 4.92 7.25
CA GLY A 493 0.30 5.33 8.56
C GLY A 493 1.21 6.54 8.47
N ASP A 494 2.12 6.67 9.43
CA ASP A 494 3.02 7.81 9.56
C ASP A 494 4.35 7.54 8.83
N PRO A 495 4.62 8.14 7.65
CA PRO A 495 5.82 7.85 6.87
C PRO A 495 7.13 8.33 7.52
N LEU A 496 7.06 9.27 8.48
CA LEU A 496 8.23 9.86 9.13
C LEU A 496 8.59 9.22 10.47
N CYS A 497 7.71 8.37 11.01
CA CYS A 497 7.92 7.63 12.25
C CYS A 497 9.26 6.89 12.24
N ARG A 498 10.05 7.05 13.31
CA ARG A 498 11.44 6.56 13.45
C ARG A 498 11.81 6.20 14.91
N PRO A 499 11.18 5.21 15.54
CA PRO A 499 11.41 4.86 16.93
C PRO A 499 12.87 4.52 17.28
N TRP A 500 13.65 4.00 16.34
CA TRP A 500 15.09 3.74 16.51
C TRP A 500 16.01 4.77 15.85
N GLY A 501 15.45 5.78 15.19
CA GLY A 501 16.20 6.89 14.61
C GLY A 501 16.67 7.91 15.66
N PRO A 502 17.39 8.96 15.24
CA PRO A 502 17.71 10.07 16.13
C PRO A 502 16.42 10.70 16.66
N ALA A 503 16.43 11.10 17.94
CA ALA A 503 15.32 11.84 18.52
C ALA A 503 15.10 13.14 17.72
N PRO A 504 13.84 13.57 17.52
CA PRO A 504 13.57 14.81 16.82
C PRO A 504 14.26 15.97 17.55
N GLU A 505 14.88 16.87 16.78
CA GLU A 505 15.41 18.11 17.37
C GLU A 505 14.23 18.90 17.97
N PRO A 506 14.37 19.44 19.19
CA PRO A 506 13.34 20.29 19.77
C PRO A 506 13.09 21.47 18.83
N PRO A 507 11.83 21.88 18.61
CA PRO A 507 11.53 23.00 17.72
C PRO A 507 12.33 24.23 18.12
N ALA A 508 12.94 24.90 17.14
CA ALA A 508 13.75 26.09 17.38
C ALA A 508 12.99 27.13 18.23
N ALA A 509 13.60 27.56 19.32
CA ALA A 509 13.04 28.58 20.21
C ALA A 509 12.77 29.86 19.41
N GLY A 510 11.49 30.20 19.21
CA GLY A 510 11.07 31.42 18.49
C GLY A 510 10.15 31.19 17.28
N ALA A 511 9.93 29.95 16.84
CA ALA A 511 8.82 29.63 15.94
C ALA A 511 7.51 29.69 16.74
N GLY A 512 6.95 30.88 16.91
CA GLY A 512 5.59 31.05 17.41
C GLY A 512 4.63 30.31 16.48
N THR A 513 4.34 29.05 16.79
CA THR A 513 3.29 28.31 16.10
C THR A 513 2.00 28.95 16.58
N PRO A 514 1.22 29.63 15.73
CA PRO A 514 -0.15 29.95 16.11
C PRO A 514 -0.80 28.59 16.42
N PRO A 515 -1.53 28.42 17.54
CA PRO A 515 -2.37 27.24 17.67
C PRO A 515 -3.28 27.23 16.44
N PRO A 516 -3.26 26.18 15.60
CA PRO A 516 -4.25 26.11 14.54
C PRO A 516 -5.62 26.17 15.22
N ALA A 517 -6.56 26.88 14.59
CA ALA A 517 -7.94 26.88 15.03
C ALA A 517 -8.41 25.43 15.07
N ARG A 518 -8.37 24.81 16.26
CA ARG A 518 -8.93 23.48 16.46
C ARG A 518 -10.41 23.68 16.16
N THR A 519 -10.86 23.24 14.98
CA THR A 519 -12.28 23.10 14.72
C THR A 519 -12.74 22.00 15.65
N VAL A 520 -13.03 22.38 16.90
CA VAL A 520 -13.66 21.50 17.87
C VAL A 520 -14.98 21.11 17.20
N PRO A 521 -15.21 19.82 16.98
CA PRO A 521 -16.49 19.40 16.44
C PRO A 521 -17.62 19.96 17.29
N PRO A 522 -18.76 20.32 16.68
CA PRO A 522 -19.94 20.69 17.46
C PRO A 522 -20.30 19.53 18.39
N ALA A 523 -20.93 19.85 19.52
CA ALA A 523 -21.41 18.84 20.46
C ALA A 523 -22.26 17.78 19.73
N PRO A 524 -22.08 16.49 20.04
CA PRO A 524 -22.85 15.43 19.41
C PRO A 524 -24.36 15.64 19.59
N ARG A 525 -25.12 15.44 18.52
CA ARG A 525 -26.59 15.46 18.57
C ARG A 525 -27.08 14.28 19.41
N PRO A 526 -28.02 14.47 20.35
CA PRO A 526 -28.52 13.38 21.17
C PRO A 526 -29.29 12.36 20.32
N ALA A 527 -29.17 11.09 20.68
CA ALA A 527 -29.91 10.01 20.04
C ALA A 527 -31.43 10.16 20.27
N LEU A 528 -32.20 9.68 19.29
CA LEU A 528 -33.65 9.61 19.35
C LEU A 528 -34.12 8.44 20.22
N ALA A 529 -35.30 8.61 20.84
CA ALA A 529 -36.04 7.49 21.37
C ALA A 529 -36.62 6.66 20.21
N ALA A 530 -36.62 5.34 20.35
CA ALA A 530 -37.30 4.47 19.40
C ALA A 530 -38.82 4.78 19.39
N PRO A 531 -39.46 4.85 18.22
CA PRO A 531 -40.91 5.02 18.14
C PRO A 531 -41.65 3.91 18.91
N GLU A 532 -42.59 4.28 19.78
CA GLU A 532 -43.35 3.31 20.56
C GLU A 532 -44.29 2.49 19.67
N GLY A 533 -44.31 1.17 19.88
CA GLY A 533 -45.27 0.27 19.24
C GLY A 533 -45.03 -0.03 17.75
N VAL A 534 -43.91 0.42 17.17
CA VAL A 534 -43.57 0.17 15.75
C VAL A 534 -42.29 -0.65 15.64
N ALA A 535 -42.35 -1.75 14.90
CA ALA A 535 -41.18 -2.56 14.57
C ALA A 535 -40.51 -2.01 13.30
N PHE A 536 -39.20 -1.82 13.36
CA PHE A 536 -38.40 -1.46 12.19
C PHE A 536 -38.33 -2.62 11.18
N ALA A 537 -38.33 -2.27 9.90
CA ALA A 537 -38.01 -3.18 8.80
C ALA A 537 -36.66 -2.78 8.16
N ASP A 538 -35.93 -3.76 7.62
CA ASP A 538 -34.63 -3.51 6.97
C ASP A 538 -34.77 -2.66 5.71
N GLY A 539 -33.76 -1.83 5.45
CA GLY A 539 -33.69 -0.96 4.28
C GLY A 539 -34.14 0.47 4.56
N LEU A 540 -34.37 1.23 3.50
CA LEU A 540 -34.71 2.65 3.50
C LEU A 540 -36.15 2.81 3.00
N ALA A 541 -36.84 3.89 3.38
CA ALA A 541 -38.11 4.26 2.77
C ALA A 541 -37.86 5.32 1.68
N LEU A 542 -38.22 5.00 0.44
CA LEU A 542 -38.21 5.93 -0.68
C LEU A 542 -39.64 6.42 -0.95
N HIS A 543 -39.80 7.74 -0.93
CA HIS A 543 -41.04 8.43 -1.23
C HIS A 543 -40.84 9.23 -2.51
N ILE A 544 -41.52 8.84 -3.59
CA ILE A 544 -41.57 9.63 -4.83
C ILE A 544 -42.88 10.40 -4.83
N ALA A 545 -42.83 11.69 -5.16
CA ALA A 545 -44.02 12.54 -5.17
C ALA A 545 -45.15 11.95 -6.03
N GLY A 546 -46.32 11.77 -5.43
CA GLY A 546 -47.50 11.19 -6.10
C GLY A 546 -47.53 9.65 -6.15
N GLN A 547 -46.59 8.97 -5.50
CA GLN A 547 -46.53 7.50 -5.43
C GLN A 547 -46.59 7.00 -3.98
N ALA A 548 -46.95 5.73 -3.81
CA ALA A 548 -46.87 5.07 -2.50
C ALA A 548 -45.39 4.91 -2.08
N PRO A 549 -45.08 4.98 -0.77
CA PRO A 549 -43.73 4.70 -0.28
C PRO A 549 -43.27 3.29 -0.63
N VAL A 550 -41.98 3.15 -0.95
CA VAL A 550 -41.37 1.86 -1.33
C VAL A 550 -40.16 1.59 -0.44
N ALA A 551 -40.06 0.36 0.07
CA ALA A 551 -38.88 -0.11 0.78
C ALA A 551 -37.72 -0.37 -0.19
N VAL A 552 -36.54 0.15 0.14
CA VAL A 552 -35.32 0.08 -0.68
C VAL A 552 -34.22 -0.63 0.10
N ALA A 553 -33.83 -1.81 -0.36
CA ALA A 553 -32.76 -2.57 0.28
C ALA A 553 -31.35 -2.00 -0.02
N LYS A 554 -31.17 -1.35 -1.17
CA LYS A 554 -29.88 -0.81 -1.64
C LYS A 554 -30.07 0.35 -2.61
N LEU A 555 -29.10 1.25 -2.66
CA LEU A 555 -29.04 2.34 -3.64
C LEU A 555 -28.40 1.83 -4.93
N ASP A 556 -29.20 1.40 -5.91
CA ASP A 556 -28.71 0.94 -7.21
C ASP A 556 -29.36 1.67 -8.39
N GLY A 557 -29.00 1.28 -9.62
CA GLY A 557 -29.46 1.95 -10.84
C GLY A 557 -30.97 1.89 -11.09
N ALA A 558 -31.71 1.06 -10.36
CA ALA A 558 -33.17 0.97 -10.46
C ALA A 558 -33.91 1.89 -9.48
N LEU A 559 -33.20 2.60 -8.60
CA LEU A 559 -33.78 3.41 -7.52
C LEU A 559 -34.86 4.39 -8.01
N PHE A 560 -34.65 5.01 -9.18
CA PHE A 560 -35.56 6.00 -9.77
C PHE A 560 -36.30 5.48 -11.02
N ALA A 561 -36.52 4.18 -11.13
CA ALA A 561 -37.22 3.59 -12.29
C ALA A 561 -38.64 4.14 -12.49
N ALA A 562 -39.31 4.50 -11.40
CA ALA A 562 -40.66 5.05 -11.41
C ALA A 562 -40.72 6.55 -11.80
N CYS A 563 -39.57 7.22 -11.92
CA CYS A 563 -39.49 8.60 -12.38
C CYS A 563 -39.65 8.72 -13.90
N GLY A 564 -39.93 9.93 -14.38
CA GLY A 564 -39.91 10.28 -15.81
C GLY A 564 -38.48 10.34 -16.37
N GLU A 565 -38.36 10.15 -17.70
CA GLU A 565 -37.08 10.26 -18.40
C GLU A 565 -36.66 11.74 -18.61
N THR A 566 -37.64 12.61 -18.88
CA THR A 566 -37.42 14.04 -19.14
C THR A 566 -37.76 14.91 -17.93
N GLU A 567 -38.91 14.66 -17.31
CA GLU A 567 -39.36 15.36 -16.12
C GLU A 567 -38.78 14.73 -14.85
N ALA A 568 -38.15 15.57 -14.01
CA ALA A 568 -37.61 15.11 -12.74
C ALA A 568 -38.74 14.98 -11.70
N CYS A 569 -38.74 13.88 -10.96
CA CYS A 569 -39.63 13.69 -9.82
C CYS A 569 -38.94 14.15 -8.54
N ALA A 570 -39.69 14.78 -7.65
CA ALA A 570 -39.22 15.02 -6.29
C ALA A 570 -39.23 13.70 -5.51
N PHE A 571 -38.22 13.50 -4.68
CA PHE A 571 -38.14 12.33 -3.81
C PHE A 571 -37.66 12.70 -2.40
N GLU A 572 -38.04 11.86 -1.44
CA GLU A 572 -37.46 11.78 -0.11
C GLU A 572 -36.98 10.34 0.14
N LEU A 573 -35.77 10.20 0.66
CA LEU A 573 -35.18 8.93 1.06
C LEU A 573 -34.88 9.00 2.55
N GLU A 574 -35.57 8.16 3.32
CA GLU A 574 -35.48 8.10 4.77
C GLU A 574 -34.81 6.81 5.24
N GLY A 575 -33.98 6.93 6.26
CA GLY A 575 -33.39 5.78 6.96
C GLY A 575 -33.15 6.05 8.44
N TRP A 576 -33.23 4.98 9.23
CA TRP A 576 -32.90 4.93 10.64
C TRP A 576 -31.67 4.05 10.85
N PHE A 577 -30.75 4.47 11.70
CA PHE A 577 -29.47 3.79 11.90
C PHE A 577 -28.96 3.98 13.32
N ASP A 578 -28.11 3.05 13.77
CA ASP A 578 -27.45 3.12 15.06
C ASP A 578 -26.03 3.67 14.91
N VAL A 579 -25.64 4.53 15.85
CA VAL A 579 -24.27 5.04 16.02
C VAL A 579 -23.66 4.38 17.25
N GLU A 580 -22.44 3.86 17.11
CA GLU A 580 -21.79 3.05 18.14
C GLU A 580 -21.12 3.89 19.25
N ALA A 581 -20.69 5.12 18.92
CA ALA A 581 -19.97 6.01 19.83
C ALA A 581 -20.18 7.49 19.47
N ASP A 582 -20.04 8.36 20.48
CA ASP A 582 -20.07 9.82 20.32
C ASP A 582 -18.89 10.27 19.44
N ALA A 583 -19.17 10.69 18.21
CA ALA A 583 -18.14 11.08 17.26
C ALA A 583 -18.68 11.94 16.10
N VAL A 584 -17.75 12.55 15.37
CA VAL A 584 -18.05 13.07 14.02
C VAL A 584 -18.07 11.90 13.05
N HIS A 585 -19.22 11.70 12.44
CA HIS A 585 -19.45 10.79 11.34
C HIS A 585 -19.47 11.59 10.03
N GLN A 586 -19.32 10.91 8.91
CA GLN A 586 -19.31 11.58 7.60
C GLN A 586 -20.30 10.91 6.65
N PHE A 587 -21.18 11.71 6.07
CA PHE A 587 -21.89 11.31 4.85
C PHE A 587 -21.02 11.60 3.63
N GLN A 588 -20.98 10.67 2.69
CA GLN A 588 -20.36 10.84 1.38
C GLN A 588 -21.45 10.68 0.33
N VAL A 589 -21.72 11.74 -0.41
CA VAL A 589 -22.86 11.81 -1.34
C VAL A 589 -22.33 11.97 -2.75
N GLY A 590 -22.66 11.02 -3.62
CA GLY A 590 -22.30 10.99 -5.03
C GLY A 590 -23.47 10.57 -5.92
N GLY A 591 -23.21 10.47 -7.22
CA GLY A 591 -24.20 10.12 -8.24
C GLY A 591 -24.84 11.32 -8.94
N SER A 592 -25.57 11.03 -10.02
CA SER A 592 -26.14 12.05 -10.91
C SER A 592 -27.48 12.63 -10.44
N ALA A 593 -28.15 12.01 -9.47
CA ALA A 593 -29.35 12.55 -8.85
C ALA A 593 -29.03 13.79 -8.00
N ARG A 594 -29.91 14.80 -8.03
CA ARG A 594 -29.71 16.05 -7.30
C ARG A 594 -30.31 15.94 -5.90
N ILE A 595 -29.48 16.21 -4.89
CA ILE A 595 -29.90 16.31 -3.47
C ILE A 595 -29.99 17.80 -3.13
N ASN A 596 -31.16 18.23 -2.68
CA ASN A 596 -31.47 19.61 -2.31
C ASN A 596 -31.49 19.81 -0.79
N GLY A 597 -31.73 18.75 -0.02
CA GLY A 597 -31.78 18.80 1.44
C GLY A 597 -31.22 17.53 2.08
N LEU A 598 -30.61 17.73 3.25
CA LEU A 598 -30.21 16.68 4.17
C LEU A 598 -30.68 17.10 5.56
N ALA A 599 -31.48 16.27 6.21
CA ALA A 599 -31.87 16.44 7.60
C ALA A 599 -31.44 15.23 8.42
N VAL A 600 -30.93 15.48 9.62
CA VAL A 600 -30.62 14.45 10.61
C VAL A 600 -31.36 14.80 11.89
N ASP A 601 -32.14 13.85 12.39
CA ASP A 601 -33.01 14.00 13.57
C ASP A 601 -33.96 15.20 13.47
N GLY A 602 -34.52 15.40 12.26
CA GLY A 602 -35.45 16.49 11.95
C GLY A 602 -34.80 17.87 11.80
N GLN A 603 -33.48 17.98 11.98
CA GLN A 603 -32.76 19.24 11.81
C GLN A 603 -32.01 19.26 10.49
N VAL A 604 -32.15 20.36 9.74
CA VAL A 604 -31.43 20.58 8.49
C VAL A 604 -29.93 20.63 8.75
N VAL A 605 -29.18 19.78 8.06
CA VAL A 605 -27.72 19.85 8.00
C VAL A 605 -27.37 20.87 6.94
N VAL A 606 -26.68 21.93 7.32
CA VAL A 606 -26.20 22.94 6.37
C VAL A 606 -24.96 22.40 5.68
N TRP A 607 -25.07 22.18 4.38
CA TRP A 607 -23.97 21.75 3.52
C TRP A 607 -24.09 22.42 2.15
N ARG A 608 -23.01 22.43 1.39
CA ARG A 608 -23.03 22.89 0.00
C ARG A 608 -22.71 21.71 -0.90
N ARG A 609 -23.63 21.37 -1.79
CA ARG A 609 -23.31 20.51 -2.92
C ARG A 609 -22.58 21.36 -3.96
N GLY A 610 -21.26 21.27 -3.96
CA GLY A 610 -20.42 21.91 -4.98
C GLY A 610 -20.54 21.23 -6.35
N GLU A 611 -19.70 21.65 -7.28
CA GLU A 611 -19.55 21.00 -8.60
C GLU A 611 -18.75 19.70 -8.54
N ALA A 612 -18.11 19.43 -7.39
CA ALA A 612 -17.37 18.21 -7.16
C ALA A 612 -18.30 16.98 -7.28
N PRO A 613 -17.81 15.86 -7.86
CA PRO A 613 -18.61 14.66 -8.07
C PRO A 613 -19.01 13.98 -6.76
N TRP A 614 -18.29 14.25 -5.68
CA TRP A 614 -18.59 13.81 -4.33
C TRP A 614 -18.68 15.01 -3.38
N ALA A 615 -19.59 14.91 -2.43
CA ALA A 615 -19.67 15.82 -1.31
C ALA A 615 -19.49 15.07 0.01
N PHE A 616 -18.67 15.62 0.90
CA PHE A 616 -18.37 15.05 2.20
C PHE A 616 -19.01 15.93 3.28
N VAL A 617 -19.99 15.39 4.01
CA VAL A 617 -20.81 16.14 4.96
C VAL A 617 -20.59 15.58 6.37
N PRO A 618 -19.79 16.26 7.22
CA PRO A 618 -19.57 15.83 8.59
C PRO A 618 -20.81 16.10 9.46
N VAL A 619 -21.14 15.16 10.34
CA VAL A 619 -22.22 15.26 11.33
C VAL A 619 -21.75 14.71 12.67
N SER A 620 -21.92 15.50 13.74
CA SER A 620 -21.59 15.07 15.11
C SER A 620 -22.79 14.40 15.74
N LEU A 621 -22.69 13.11 16.09
CA LEU A 621 -23.78 12.28 16.59
C LEU A 621 -23.35 11.54 17.86
N ALA A 622 -24.25 11.50 18.85
CA ALA A 622 -24.06 10.71 20.05
C ALA A 622 -24.29 9.22 19.75
N LYS A 623 -23.85 8.35 20.65
CA LYS A 623 -24.20 6.93 20.61
C LYS A 623 -25.72 6.75 20.68
N GLY A 624 -26.27 5.94 19.79
CA GLY A 624 -27.67 5.52 19.80
C GLY A 624 -28.36 5.64 18.45
N LEU A 625 -29.69 5.68 18.48
CA LEU A 625 -30.54 5.67 17.31
C LEU A 625 -30.65 7.07 16.69
N HIS A 626 -30.49 7.16 15.37
CA HIS A 626 -30.64 8.39 14.60
C HIS A 626 -31.50 8.18 13.36
N ARG A 627 -32.03 9.28 12.82
CA ARG A 627 -32.83 9.32 11.59
C ARG A 627 -32.20 10.27 10.59
N VAL A 628 -32.08 9.85 9.34
CA VAL A 628 -31.66 10.69 8.22
C VAL A 628 -32.74 10.77 7.15
N VAL A 629 -32.92 11.96 6.57
CA VAL A 629 -33.78 12.20 5.42
C VAL A 629 -32.99 12.98 4.36
N PHE A 630 -32.90 12.41 3.17
CA PHE A 630 -32.38 13.07 1.97
C PHE A 630 -33.55 13.48 1.09
N SER A 631 -33.61 14.75 0.70
CA SER A 631 -34.62 15.24 -0.24
C SER A 631 -33.97 15.75 -1.52
N GLY A 632 -34.61 15.50 -2.65
CA GLY A 632 -33.97 15.75 -3.94
C GLY A 632 -34.91 15.65 -5.13
N THR A 633 -34.30 15.73 -6.31
CA THR A 633 -34.97 15.52 -7.59
C THR A 633 -34.16 14.56 -8.43
N ALA A 634 -34.83 13.59 -9.05
CA ALA A 634 -34.18 12.61 -9.91
C ALA A 634 -35.01 12.30 -11.17
N ARG A 635 -34.32 11.88 -12.22
CA ARG A 635 -34.90 11.31 -13.45
C ARG A 635 -34.63 9.82 -13.51
N ARG A 636 -35.37 9.12 -14.34
CA ARG A 636 -35.11 7.71 -14.65
C ARG A 636 -33.67 7.52 -15.11
N GLY A 637 -32.99 6.51 -14.57
CA GLY A 637 -31.61 6.16 -14.90
C GLY A 637 -30.54 7.01 -14.23
N GLN A 638 -30.91 8.05 -13.47
CA GLN A 638 -29.95 8.72 -12.60
C GLN A 638 -29.56 7.84 -11.41
N THR A 639 -28.36 8.06 -10.89
CA THR A 639 -27.79 7.27 -9.80
C THR A 639 -27.66 8.10 -8.53
N LEU A 640 -27.68 7.42 -7.39
CA LEU A 640 -27.41 7.99 -6.09
C LEU A 640 -26.53 7.00 -5.32
N ASP A 641 -25.38 7.46 -4.83
CA ASP A 641 -24.53 6.70 -3.91
C ASP A 641 -24.39 7.55 -2.65
N ILE A 642 -24.86 7.03 -1.52
CA ILE A 642 -24.71 7.68 -0.23
C ILE A 642 -24.04 6.68 0.68
N ARG A 643 -22.95 7.12 1.32
CA ARG A 643 -22.24 6.36 2.33
C ARG A 643 -22.23 7.10 3.64
N PHE A 644 -22.19 6.36 4.73
CA PHE A 644 -22.19 6.90 6.07
C PHE A 644 -21.33 6.04 6.99
N GLY A 645 -20.61 6.67 7.91
CA GLY A 645 -19.90 5.97 8.96
C GLY A 645 -18.96 6.87 9.76
N GLY A 646 -18.49 6.32 10.87
CA GLY A 646 -17.39 6.84 11.68
C GLY A 646 -16.11 6.11 11.29
N ALA A 647 -16.00 4.83 11.68
CA ALA A 647 -14.89 3.96 11.32
C ALA A 647 -15.11 3.27 9.96
N GLY A 648 -14.69 3.94 8.90
CA GLY A 648 -15.01 3.52 7.53
C GLY A 648 -16.47 3.86 7.18
N THR A 649 -16.68 4.51 6.04
CA THR A 649 -18.02 4.77 5.50
C THR A 649 -18.56 3.57 4.74
N ARG A 650 -19.86 3.30 4.88
CA ARG A 650 -20.56 2.22 4.16
C ARG A 650 -21.79 2.76 3.44
N ARG A 651 -22.12 2.19 2.29
CA ARG A 651 -23.33 2.49 1.53
C ARG A 651 -24.56 2.32 2.41
N LEU A 652 -25.50 3.24 2.27
CA LEU A 652 -26.82 3.15 2.85
C LEU A 652 -27.56 1.96 2.23
N ALA A 653 -27.70 0.88 2.99
CA ALA A 653 -28.34 -0.34 2.57
C ALA A 653 -28.80 -1.17 3.78
N ALA A 654 -29.68 -2.14 3.54
CA ALA A 654 -29.99 -3.20 4.50
C ALA A 654 -28.74 -4.07 4.77
N PRO A 655 -28.60 -4.66 5.98
CA PRO A 655 -29.46 -4.50 7.16
C PRO A 655 -29.04 -3.32 8.06
N HIS A 656 -28.03 -2.54 7.67
CA HIS A 656 -27.46 -1.48 8.51
C HIS A 656 -28.36 -0.25 8.66
N PHE A 657 -29.27 -0.05 7.71
CA PHE A 657 -30.31 0.96 7.75
C PHE A 657 -31.68 0.31 7.81
N ARG A 658 -32.60 0.99 8.49
CA ARG A 658 -33.97 0.54 8.75
C ARG A 658 -34.98 1.62 8.37
N HIS A 659 -36.23 1.23 8.16
CA HIS A 659 -37.35 2.13 7.95
C HIS A 659 -38.55 1.72 8.80
N LEU A 660 -39.46 2.66 9.01
CA LEU A 660 -40.77 2.37 9.60
C LEU A 660 -41.69 1.89 8.47
N PRO A 661 -42.36 0.73 8.63
CA PRO A 661 -43.38 0.30 7.68
C PRO A 661 -44.49 1.36 7.55
N PRO A 662 -45.07 1.53 6.34
CA PRO A 662 -46.15 2.49 6.10
C PRO A 662 -47.42 2.21 6.89
#